data_AF-A0A3B1CRD1-F1
#
_entry.id   AF-A0A3B1CRD1-F1
#
_cell.length_a   1.000
_cell.length_b   1.000
_cell.length_c   1.000
_cell.angle_alpha   90.00
_cell.angle_beta   90.00
_cell.angle_gamma   90.00
#
_symmetry.space_group_name_H-M   'P 1'
#
loop_
_entity.id
_entity.type
_entity.pdbx_description
1 polymer ?
#
loop_
_entity_poly.entity_id
_entity_poly.type
_entity_poly.pdbx_seq_one_letter_code
_entity_poly.pdbx_strand_id
1 'polypeptide(L)'
;MVRLMTGIEIHPGARIGAGFFIDHGMGVVIGETAEIGEDCLMYQGVTLGGTGKEKGKRHPTLGKRVVVGAGAKVLGAIRIGDYAKIGANAVVLKSVSDHSIVVGVPGKVIKKKVMRVTEHGVEEVLDHVHMPDPVEDRFRELEIYIGHIEKRIEQLEGKGGKMRVYNTLSGKKEEFVPLEPGKVRIYVCGVTVYDYCHIGHARSAIVFDVMRRYFRYRDFQVRYVRNFTDIDDKIIRRAQEEGIPWNEVVRKYTEEYYRDMDALGVDRADVEPRATEHIPEIIEMVRILIDKGYAYEVNGDVYFEVNRFPGYGKLSKRSMDELVAGARVEVDERKRNPLDFALWKAAKEGEPAWDSPWGPGRPGWHIECSAMSIKHLGETFDIHGGGADLIFPHHENEIAQSEACTEKPFVRYWLHNGFITISREKMSKSLGNFFTIREILERFDPEVIRAFILSTHYRSPIEFSEEQLLDAEVSINRFYSTIMRVETYLDRMPQKVKATPEEGYLQEMLRKFRARFEEAMDDDFNTALALGYMYELVREINRYIDSKPSGGPARELLLEGISTLRETGKVLNIFQRSPEQWHTSLLKTKKLPVTEDDINKKLSERQEARKSKDWLRADLIRDELLKAGIILEDTQEGTIWRVKVGE
;
A
#
# COMPACT_ATOMS: atom_id res chain seq x y z
N MET A 1 26.64 36.64 33.62
CA MET A 1 25.30 36.15 34.01
C MET A 1 25.25 34.63 34.10
N VAL A 2 25.53 33.87 33.01
CA VAL A 2 25.45 32.40 33.01
C VAL A 2 26.25 31.73 34.14
N ARG A 3 27.54 32.07 34.33
CA ARG A 3 28.38 31.53 35.43
C ARG A 3 27.79 31.74 36.83
N LEU A 4 27.17 32.89 37.05
CA LEU A 4 26.61 33.27 38.34
C LEU A 4 25.25 32.58 38.60
N MET A 5 24.53 32.20 37.54
CA MET A 5 23.21 31.57 37.61
C MET A 5 23.28 30.05 37.62
N THR A 6 24.24 29.43 36.93
CA THR A 6 24.34 27.97 36.80
C THR A 6 25.38 27.35 37.73
N GLY A 7 26.31 28.15 38.25
CA GLY A 7 27.48 27.65 38.97
C GLY A 7 28.45 26.84 38.11
N ILE A 8 28.30 26.88 36.78
CA ILE A 8 29.17 26.21 35.81
C ILE A 8 30.18 27.22 35.23
N GLU A 9 31.46 26.89 35.31
CA GLU A 9 32.55 27.65 34.72
C GLU A 9 33.23 26.86 33.60
N ILE A 10 32.87 27.16 32.36
CA ILE A 10 33.58 26.65 31.18
C ILE A 10 34.45 27.77 30.62
N HIS A 11 35.74 27.50 30.43
CA HIS A 11 36.63 28.42 29.75
C HIS A 11 36.34 28.40 28.23
N PRO A 12 36.24 29.56 27.55
CA PRO A 12 35.93 29.61 26.12
C PRO A 12 36.90 28.87 25.20
N GLY A 13 38.13 28.63 25.66
CA GLY A 13 39.14 27.87 24.92
C GLY A 13 38.98 26.35 24.97
N ALA A 14 38.13 25.82 25.85
CA ALA A 14 37.91 24.39 25.97
C ALA A 14 37.24 23.83 24.71
N ARG A 15 37.65 22.64 24.27
CA ARG A 15 37.06 21.96 23.12
C ARG A 15 36.07 20.91 23.61
N ILE A 16 34.84 20.97 23.13
CA ILE A 16 33.74 20.12 23.59
C ILE A 16 33.16 19.39 22.38
N GLY A 17 33.13 18.05 22.44
CA GLY A 17 32.50 17.19 21.44
C GLY A 17 30.97 17.21 21.51
N ALA A 18 30.33 16.66 20.46
CA ALA A 18 28.87 16.53 20.41
C ALA A 18 28.34 15.64 21.56
N GLY A 19 27.13 15.91 22.03
CA GLY A 19 26.50 15.09 23.08
C GLY A 19 27.07 15.27 24.50
N PHE A 20 27.90 16.30 24.75
CA PHE A 20 28.36 16.59 26.12
C PHE A 20 27.22 17.06 27.01
N PHE A 21 26.95 16.33 28.09
CA PHE A 21 25.84 16.59 28.99
C PHE A 21 26.34 16.85 30.43
N ILE A 22 25.80 17.91 31.04
CA ILE A 22 26.01 18.24 32.46
C ILE A 22 24.66 18.10 33.16
N ASP A 23 24.46 17.01 33.87
CA ASP A 23 23.16 16.66 34.49
C ASP A 23 22.81 17.61 35.63
N HIS A 24 23.77 17.86 36.53
CA HIS A 24 23.63 18.81 37.64
C HIS A 24 24.79 19.79 37.62
N GLY A 25 24.56 21.03 37.20
CA GLY A 25 25.64 21.98 36.85
C GLY A 25 26.46 22.59 38.01
N MET A 26 25.95 22.58 39.23
CA MET A 26 26.49 23.41 40.31
C MET A 26 27.97 23.09 40.62
N GLY A 27 28.87 24.07 40.47
CA GLY A 27 30.27 23.96 40.85
C GLY A 27 31.17 23.22 39.84
N VAL A 28 30.73 23.05 38.59
CA VAL A 28 31.56 22.47 37.52
C VAL A 28 32.57 23.50 37.00
N VAL A 29 33.84 23.10 36.88
CA VAL A 29 34.92 23.95 36.37
C VAL A 29 35.71 23.23 35.27
N ILE A 30 35.71 23.79 34.05
CA ILE A 30 36.41 23.27 32.87
C ILE A 30 37.42 24.32 32.41
N GLY A 31 38.71 23.99 32.51
CA GLY A 31 39.79 24.92 32.19
C GLY A 31 40.11 25.05 30.70
N GLU A 32 40.92 26.06 30.37
CA GLU A 32 41.16 26.57 29.00
C GLU A 32 41.54 25.52 27.96
N THR A 33 42.43 24.60 28.30
CA THR A 33 42.96 23.61 27.34
C THR A 33 42.32 22.24 27.53
N ALA A 34 41.17 22.16 28.19
CA ALA A 34 40.45 20.91 28.34
C ALA A 34 39.85 20.49 26.99
N GLU A 35 39.90 19.20 26.71
CA GLU A 35 39.23 18.60 25.56
C GLU A 35 38.27 17.54 26.08
N ILE A 36 37.02 17.59 25.63
CA ILE A 36 35.97 16.65 26.02
C ILE A 36 35.49 15.95 24.75
N GLY A 37 35.56 14.62 24.73
CA GLY A 37 35.08 13.81 23.61
C GLY A 37 33.55 13.77 23.50
N GLU A 38 33.06 13.01 22.53
CA GLU A 38 31.63 12.84 22.26
C GLU A 38 30.90 12.13 23.42
N ASP A 39 29.62 12.45 23.63
CA ASP A 39 28.70 11.76 24.54
C ASP A 39 29.20 11.66 26.00
N CYS A 40 29.98 12.63 26.47
CA CYS A 40 30.48 12.63 27.85
C CYS A 40 29.42 13.15 28.83
N LEU A 41 29.39 12.57 30.03
CA LEU A 41 28.48 12.99 31.12
C LEU A 41 29.27 13.50 32.32
N MET A 42 28.88 14.67 32.82
CA MET A 42 29.53 15.31 33.97
C MET A 42 28.50 15.71 35.03
N TYR A 43 28.82 15.39 36.29
CA TYR A 43 27.99 15.75 37.43
C TYR A 43 28.51 17.00 38.15
N GLN A 44 27.75 17.46 39.15
CA GLN A 44 28.05 18.66 39.93
C GLN A 44 29.42 18.61 40.60
N GLY A 45 30.03 19.78 40.80
CA GLY A 45 31.28 19.91 41.56
C GLY A 45 32.53 19.33 40.88
N VAL A 46 32.45 18.95 39.60
CA VAL A 46 33.58 18.40 38.86
C VAL A 46 34.60 19.49 38.50
N THR A 47 35.89 19.17 38.53
CA THR A 47 36.95 20.09 38.06
C THR A 47 37.88 19.40 37.08
N LEU A 48 37.93 19.91 35.84
CA LEU A 48 38.98 19.63 34.85
C LEU A 48 40.05 20.71 34.96
N GLY A 49 40.98 20.52 35.90
CA GLY A 49 41.95 21.52 36.32
C GLY A 49 43.33 21.32 35.72
N GLY A 50 44.10 22.41 35.62
CA GLY A 50 45.48 22.34 35.15
C GLY A 50 46.49 22.17 36.29
N THR A 51 47.59 21.48 36.02
CA THR A 51 48.75 21.40 36.93
C THR A 51 49.92 22.20 36.38
N GLY A 52 50.56 23.04 37.20
CA GLY A 52 51.76 23.81 36.82
C GLY A 52 51.51 25.23 36.24
N LYS A 53 52.59 25.96 35.95
CA LYS A 53 52.61 27.33 35.39
C LYS A 53 53.05 27.39 33.92
N GLU A 54 53.25 26.25 33.28
CA GLU A 54 53.76 26.16 31.91
C GLU A 54 52.71 26.61 30.87
N LYS A 55 53.19 27.15 29.74
CA LYS A 55 52.36 27.56 28.60
C LYS A 55 52.13 26.35 27.68
N GLY A 56 50.87 25.94 27.47
CA GLY A 56 50.51 24.82 26.59
C GLY A 56 49.33 23.98 27.10
N LYS A 57 49.23 22.72 26.64
CA LYS A 57 48.26 21.75 27.13
C LYS A 57 48.54 21.47 28.61
N ARG A 58 47.59 21.83 29.48
CA ARG A 58 47.73 21.71 30.95
C ARG A 58 46.51 21.10 31.62
N HIS A 59 45.36 21.08 30.94
CA HIS A 59 44.12 20.47 31.41
C HIS A 59 43.91 19.09 30.76
N PRO A 60 43.00 18.26 31.31
CA PRO A 60 42.78 16.91 30.81
C PRO A 60 42.18 16.84 29.40
N THR A 61 42.38 15.70 28.74
CA THR A 61 41.59 15.27 27.58
C THR A 61 40.72 14.08 27.99
N LEU A 62 39.41 14.21 27.87
CA LEU A 62 38.46 13.11 28.02
C LEU A 62 38.19 12.48 26.66
N GLY A 63 38.24 11.15 26.59
CA GLY A 63 37.79 10.36 25.45
C GLY A 63 36.28 10.42 25.24
N LYS A 64 35.75 9.54 24.39
CA LYS A 64 34.31 9.43 24.13
C LYS A 64 33.60 8.71 25.28
N ARG A 65 32.35 9.08 25.56
CA ARG A 65 31.47 8.38 26.52
C ARG A 65 32.07 8.26 27.93
N VAL A 66 32.81 9.28 28.34
CA VAL A 66 33.41 9.35 29.69
C VAL A 66 32.38 9.89 30.68
N VAL A 67 32.31 9.28 31.86
CA VAL A 67 31.51 9.80 32.98
C VAL A 67 32.40 10.30 34.09
N VAL A 68 32.14 11.53 34.51
CA VAL A 68 32.81 12.14 35.64
C VAL A 68 31.80 12.38 36.76
N GLY A 69 31.88 11.54 37.80
CA GLY A 69 30.98 11.57 38.95
C GLY A 69 31.13 12.82 39.80
N ALA A 70 30.11 13.10 40.61
CA ALA A 70 30.00 14.32 41.40
C ALA A 70 31.25 14.59 42.25
N GLY A 71 31.73 15.83 42.24
CA GLY A 71 32.87 16.29 43.05
C GLY A 71 34.25 15.83 42.58
N ALA A 72 34.36 15.03 41.51
CA ALA A 72 35.65 14.51 41.06
C ALA A 72 36.58 15.61 40.50
N LYS A 73 37.89 15.42 40.71
CA LYS A 73 38.95 16.34 40.25
C LYS A 73 39.87 15.58 39.29
N VAL A 74 39.88 15.97 38.03
CA VAL A 74 40.79 15.43 37.01
C VAL A 74 41.78 16.53 36.70
N LEU A 75 43.04 16.33 37.06
CA LEU A 75 44.03 17.41 37.09
C LEU A 75 45.25 17.09 36.24
N GLY A 76 45.66 18.06 35.43
CA GLY A 76 46.87 18.01 34.60
C GLY A 76 46.62 17.61 33.16
N ALA A 77 47.67 17.63 32.35
CA ALA A 77 47.65 17.23 30.94
C ALA A 77 47.62 15.70 30.78
N ILE A 78 46.56 15.09 31.31
CA ILE A 78 46.35 13.64 31.31
C ILE A 78 45.19 13.27 30.39
N ARG A 79 45.23 12.04 29.87
CA ARG A 79 44.15 11.49 29.04
C ARG A 79 43.30 10.52 29.85
N ILE A 80 41.99 10.72 29.82
CA ILE A 80 41.00 9.74 30.27
C ILE A 80 40.50 9.01 29.04
N GLY A 81 40.70 7.69 29.01
CA GLY A 81 40.32 6.85 27.88
C GLY A 81 38.82 6.80 27.61
N ASP A 82 38.46 6.27 26.45
CA ASP A 82 37.07 6.12 26.00
C ASP A 82 36.31 5.18 26.96
N TYR A 83 35.02 5.44 27.18
CA TYR A 83 34.17 4.64 28.08
C TYR A 83 34.73 4.51 29.51
N ALA A 84 35.50 5.48 30.01
CA ALA A 84 35.99 5.46 31.38
C ALA A 84 34.98 6.11 32.35
N LYS A 85 34.96 5.65 33.61
CA LYS A 85 34.17 6.22 34.70
C LYS A 85 35.06 6.71 35.82
N ILE A 86 34.99 8.00 36.09
CA ILE A 86 35.59 8.60 37.28
C ILE A 86 34.51 8.64 38.36
N GLY A 87 34.73 7.91 39.45
CA GLY A 87 33.82 7.87 40.59
C GLY A 87 33.72 9.21 41.31
N ALA A 88 32.65 9.37 42.07
CA ALA A 88 32.41 10.57 42.85
C ALA A 88 33.59 10.87 43.80
N ASN A 89 33.94 12.16 43.92
CA ASN A 89 35.04 12.68 44.73
C ASN A 89 36.44 12.11 44.44
N ALA A 90 36.61 11.38 43.32
CA ALA A 90 37.93 10.85 42.97
C ALA A 90 38.88 11.97 42.53
N VAL A 91 40.17 11.83 42.83
CA VAL A 91 41.23 12.76 42.40
C VAL A 91 42.18 12.07 41.43
N VAL A 92 42.06 12.34 40.14
CA VAL A 92 42.78 11.66 39.07
C VAL A 92 43.94 12.53 38.61
N LEU A 93 45.16 12.02 38.79
CA LEU A 93 46.42 12.71 38.50
C LEU A 93 47.26 12.01 37.42
N LYS A 94 46.77 10.91 36.87
CA LYS A 94 47.47 10.07 35.88
C LYS A 94 46.49 9.68 34.78
N SER A 95 47.00 9.50 33.57
CA SER A 95 46.18 9.01 32.45
C SER A 95 45.56 7.66 32.76
N VAL A 96 44.34 7.46 32.27
CA VAL A 96 43.49 6.31 32.50
C VAL A 96 43.21 5.66 31.15
N SER A 97 43.35 4.34 31.07
CA SER A 97 43.01 3.56 29.87
C SER A 97 41.50 3.54 29.61
N ASP A 98 41.12 3.15 28.40
CA ASP A 98 39.71 2.94 28.03
C ASP A 98 39.02 1.94 28.98
N HIS A 99 37.68 2.00 29.05
CA HIS A 99 36.82 1.08 29.83
C HIS A 99 37.13 0.97 31.33
N SER A 100 37.83 1.95 31.90
CA SER A 100 38.35 1.88 33.27
C SER A 100 37.48 2.64 34.26
N ILE A 101 37.24 2.06 35.44
CA ILE A 101 36.64 2.74 36.60
C ILE A 101 37.73 3.20 37.55
N VAL A 102 37.74 4.49 37.88
CA VAL A 102 38.67 5.11 38.83
C VAL A 102 37.92 5.63 40.05
N VAL A 103 38.37 5.29 41.26
CA VAL A 103 37.78 5.80 42.51
C VAL A 103 38.88 6.17 43.52
N GLY A 104 38.51 6.99 44.51
CA GLY A 104 39.36 7.32 45.67
C GLY A 104 40.29 8.52 45.47
N VAL A 105 41.05 8.83 46.51
CA VAL A 105 41.99 9.95 46.58
C VAL A 105 43.32 9.46 47.20
N PRO A 106 44.43 9.40 46.44
CA PRO A 106 44.50 9.58 44.99
C PRO A 106 43.74 8.47 44.25
N GLY A 107 43.19 8.82 43.09
CA GLY A 107 42.37 7.94 42.26
C GLY A 107 43.13 6.69 41.81
N LYS A 108 42.53 5.53 42.03
CA LYS A 108 43.05 4.22 41.60
C LYS A 108 42.05 3.55 40.67
N VAL A 109 42.56 2.89 39.64
CA VAL A 109 41.75 2.05 38.75
C VAL A 109 41.32 0.80 39.51
N ILE A 110 40.02 0.60 39.68
CA ILE A 110 39.45 -0.56 40.41
C ILE A 110 38.88 -1.63 39.49
N LYS A 111 38.52 -1.27 38.26
CA LYS A 111 38.11 -2.19 37.19
C LYS A 111 38.60 -1.65 35.86
N LYS A 112 39.16 -2.50 35.02
CA LYS A 112 39.58 -2.14 33.64
C LYS A 112 38.55 -2.53 32.57
N LYS A 113 37.57 -3.36 32.95
CA LYS A 113 36.46 -3.84 32.11
C LYS A 113 35.21 -3.93 32.97
N VAL A 114 34.09 -3.42 32.48
CA VAL A 114 32.77 -3.58 33.11
C VAL A 114 31.93 -4.40 32.17
N MET A 115 31.67 -5.64 32.57
CA MET A 115 30.92 -6.59 31.79
C MET A 115 29.48 -6.59 32.31
N ARG A 116 28.51 -6.32 31.43
CA ARG A 116 27.09 -6.44 31.73
C ARG A 116 26.49 -7.53 30.85
N VAL A 117 25.62 -8.34 31.44
CA VAL A 117 24.82 -9.29 30.68
C VAL A 117 23.64 -8.50 30.11
N THR A 118 23.64 -8.30 28.80
CA THR A 118 22.53 -7.76 28.04
C THR A 118 21.79 -8.92 27.37
N GLU A 119 20.64 -8.63 26.76
CA GLU A 119 19.84 -9.61 26.01
C GLU A 119 20.63 -10.22 24.83
N HIS A 120 21.74 -9.59 24.44
CA HIS A 120 22.58 -9.93 23.29
C HIS A 120 23.93 -10.57 23.69
N GLY A 121 24.17 -10.79 25.00
CA GLY A 121 25.37 -11.45 25.52
C GLY A 121 26.05 -10.69 26.66
N VAL A 122 27.30 -11.06 26.98
CA VAL A 122 28.11 -10.32 27.96
C VAL A 122 28.86 -9.22 27.22
N GLU A 123 28.37 -7.99 27.32
CA GLU A 123 28.96 -6.82 26.65
C GLU A 123 29.76 -5.97 27.63
N GLU A 124 30.82 -5.34 27.13
CA GLU A 124 31.68 -4.46 27.92
C GLU A 124 31.10 -3.03 27.92
N VAL A 125 30.09 -2.79 28.77
CA VAL A 125 29.30 -1.54 28.79
C VAL A 125 29.19 -0.98 30.22
N LEU A 126 29.26 0.34 30.36
CA LEU A 126 28.96 1.03 31.61
C LEU A 126 27.47 1.37 31.70
N ASP A 127 26.85 1.17 32.87
CA ASP A 127 25.39 1.22 33.09
C ASP A 127 24.63 2.50 32.67
N HIS A 128 25.33 3.61 32.40
CA HIS A 128 24.71 4.90 32.07
C HIS A 128 24.48 5.12 30.57
N VAL A 129 25.02 4.25 29.70
CA VAL A 129 24.85 4.34 28.23
C VAL A 129 23.39 4.07 27.80
N HIS A 130 22.55 3.54 28.70
CA HIS A 130 21.14 3.21 28.45
C HIS A 130 20.18 3.89 29.43
N MET A 131 20.52 5.06 29.97
CA MET A 131 19.50 5.81 30.73
C MET A 131 18.44 6.35 29.75
N PRO A 132 17.15 6.06 29.97
CA PRO A 132 16.09 6.62 29.13
C PRO A 132 16.15 8.15 29.19
N ASP A 133 16.20 8.79 28.01
CA ASP A 133 16.21 10.24 27.86
C ASP A 133 14.85 10.70 27.29
N PRO A 134 13.93 11.16 28.15
CA PRO A 134 12.63 11.65 27.72
C PRO A 134 12.72 12.84 26.79
N VAL A 135 13.86 13.53 26.71
CA VAL A 135 14.08 14.65 25.79
C VAL A 135 14.51 14.15 24.42
N GLU A 136 15.38 13.13 24.34
CA GLU A 136 15.73 12.46 23.07
C GLU A 136 14.50 11.85 22.39
N ASP A 137 13.65 11.17 23.17
CA ASP A 137 12.39 10.62 22.67
C ASP A 137 11.48 11.72 22.08
N ARG A 138 11.46 12.89 22.73
CA ARG A 138 10.70 14.06 22.25
C ARG A 138 11.34 14.71 21.02
N PHE A 139 12.66 14.69 20.89
CA PHE A 139 13.35 15.11 19.68
C PHE A 139 13.05 14.18 18.50
N ARG A 140 12.99 12.86 18.72
CA ARG A 140 12.56 11.90 17.67
C ARG A 140 11.10 12.12 17.25
N GLU A 141 10.20 12.35 18.20
CA GLU A 141 8.81 12.73 17.90
C GLU A 141 8.74 14.03 17.08
N LEU A 142 9.58 15.02 17.41
CA LEU A 142 9.68 16.28 16.67
C LEU A 142 10.28 16.10 15.27
N GLU A 143 11.30 15.26 15.09
CA GLU A 143 11.86 14.94 13.77
C GLU A 143 10.82 14.29 12.87
N ILE A 144 10.03 13.34 13.39
CA ILE A 144 8.91 12.72 12.66
C ILE A 144 7.87 13.78 12.27
N TYR A 145 7.53 14.68 13.19
CA TYR A 145 6.58 15.76 12.93
C TYR A 145 7.08 16.76 11.89
N ILE A 146 8.36 17.13 11.94
CA ILE A 146 9.00 18.00 10.95
C ILE A 146 8.99 17.33 9.58
N GLY A 147 9.33 16.03 9.48
CA GLY A 147 9.25 15.28 8.22
C GLY A 147 7.84 15.26 7.61
N HIS A 148 6.79 15.16 8.44
CA HIS A 148 5.42 15.29 7.97
C HIS A 148 5.09 16.69 7.44
N ILE A 149 5.57 17.75 8.11
CA ILE A 149 5.38 19.13 7.64
C ILE A 149 6.15 19.36 6.34
N GLU A 150 7.40 18.93 6.24
CA GLU A 150 8.23 19.07 5.04
C GLU A 150 7.59 18.38 3.84
N LYS A 151 7.11 17.14 4.01
CA LYS A 151 6.38 16.41 2.95
C LYS A 151 5.11 17.16 2.50
N ARG A 152 4.38 17.75 3.45
CA ARG A 152 3.20 18.57 3.16
C ARG A 152 3.56 19.87 2.46
N ILE A 153 4.67 20.52 2.85
CA ILE A 153 5.21 21.69 2.17
C ILE A 153 5.65 21.32 0.75
N GLU A 154 6.37 20.22 0.55
CA GLU A 154 6.79 19.76 -0.78
C GLU A 154 5.59 19.45 -1.70
N GLN A 155 4.51 18.90 -1.16
CA GLN A 155 3.24 18.71 -1.87
C GLN A 155 2.59 20.05 -2.24
N LEU A 156 2.59 21.02 -1.32
CA LEU A 156 2.03 22.36 -1.54
C LEU A 156 2.91 23.21 -2.48
N GLU A 157 4.22 23.02 -2.44
CA GLU A 157 5.23 23.69 -3.29
C GLU A 157 5.44 22.97 -4.63
N GLY A 158 4.82 21.79 -4.84
CA GLY A 158 4.91 21.02 -6.08
C GLY A 158 6.30 20.43 -6.37
N LYS A 159 7.09 20.15 -5.33
CA LYS A 159 8.46 19.60 -5.42
C LYS A 159 8.51 18.07 -5.38
N GLY A 160 7.47 17.40 -4.88
CA GLY A 160 7.21 16.00 -5.20
C GLY A 160 6.64 15.91 -6.61
N GLY A 161 7.09 14.96 -7.43
CA GLY A 161 6.56 14.78 -8.79
C GLY A 161 5.04 14.86 -8.80
N LYS A 162 4.48 15.77 -9.59
CA LYS A 162 3.03 16.00 -9.64
C LYS A 162 2.34 14.74 -10.16
N MET A 163 1.36 14.22 -9.41
CA MET A 163 0.55 13.07 -9.85
C MET A 163 -0.12 13.42 -11.19
N ARG A 164 0.01 12.53 -12.17
CA ARG A 164 -0.60 12.68 -13.50
C ARG A 164 -1.56 11.54 -13.76
N VAL A 165 -2.70 11.85 -14.36
CA VAL A 165 -3.70 10.87 -14.79
C VAL A 165 -4.00 11.05 -16.26
N TYR A 166 -4.19 9.95 -16.99
CA TYR A 166 -4.65 10.04 -18.37
C TYR A 166 -6.14 10.35 -18.40
N ASN A 167 -6.48 11.50 -18.97
CA ASN A 167 -7.86 11.93 -19.09
C ASN A 167 -8.39 11.56 -20.48
N THR A 168 -9.34 10.62 -20.56
CA THR A 168 -9.96 10.23 -21.83
C THR A 168 -10.56 11.42 -22.57
N LEU A 169 -11.09 12.40 -21.83
CA LEU A 169 -11.68 13.61 -22.41
C LEU A 169 -10.65 14.48 -23.12
N SER A 170 -9.39 14.53 -22.72
CA SER A 170 -8.37 15.33 -23.41
C SER A 170 -7.42 14.49 -24.27
N GLY A 171 -7.39 13.17 -24.07
CA GLY A 171 -6.53 12.25 -24.80
C GLY A 171 -5.06 12.28 -24.37
N LYS A 172 -4.72 12.91 -23.22
CA LYS A 172 -3.35 13.04 -22.72
C LYS A 172 -3.27 12.85 -21.20
N LYS A 173 -2.05 12.65 -20.69
CA LYS A 173 -1.77 12.70 -19.25
C LYS A 173 -1.81 14.15 -18.78
N GLU A 174 -2.56 14.41 -17.72
CA GLU A 174 -2.74 15.73 -17.12
C GLU A 174 -2.35 15.68 -15.65
N GLU A 175 -1.87 16.80 -15.11
CA GLU A 175 -1.71 16.95 -13.66
C GLU A 175 -3.07 16.77 -12.98
N PHE A 176 -3.12 15.90 -11.98
CA PHE A 176 -4.29 15.71 -11.16
C PHE A 176 -4.38 16.83 -10.12
N VAL A 177 -5.41 17.66 -10.26
CA VAL A 177 -5.75 18.73 -9.34
C VAL A 177 -7.20 18.52 -8.91
N PRO A 178 -7.46 18.13 -7.65
CA PRO A 178 -8.82 17.94 -7.18
C PRO A 178 -9.60 19.25 -7.17
N LEU A 179 -10.92 19.15 -7.29
CA LEU A 179 -11.86 20.25 -7.19
C LEU A 179 -11.77 20.94 -5.83
N GLU A 180 -11.59 20.15 -4.76
CA GLU A 180 -11.38 20.63 -3.41
C GLU A 180 -10.03 20.11 -2.87
N PRO A 181 -9.09 20.97 -2.44
CA PRO A 181 -7.78 20.54 -1.98
C PRO A 181 -7.85 19.44 -0.90
N GLY A 182 -7.12 18.35 -1.12
CA GLY A 182 -7.07 17.21 -0.19
C GLY A 182 -8.27 16.27 -0.21
N LYS A 183 -9.28 16.50 -1.07
CA LYS A 183 -10.44 15.60 -1.22
C LYS A 183 -10.57 15.10 -2.65
N VAL A 184 -10.97 13.85 -2.81
CA VAL A 184 -11.18 13.23 -4.13
C VAL A 184 -12.54 12.54 -4.18
N ARG A 185 -13.37 12.95 -5.12
CA ARG A 185 -14.73 12.46 -5.36
C ARG A 185 -14.72 11.61 -6.61
N ILE A 186 -14.96 10.31 -6.44
CA ILE A 186 -14.85 9.31 -7.50
C ILE A 186 -16.21 8.64 -7.69
N TYR A 187 -16.70 8.64 -8.93
CA TYR A 187 -17.81 7.78 -9.34
C TYR A 187 -17.30 6.71 -10.31
N VAL A 188 -17.68 5.46 -10.12
CA VAL A 188 -17.39 4.38 -11.06
C VAL A 188 -18.67 3.64 -11.39
N CYS A 189 -18.98 3.52 -12.68
CA CYS A 189 -20.12 2.74 -13.13
C CYS A 189 -19.97 1.28 -12.66
N GLY A 190 -20.97 0.80 -11.92
CA GLY A 190 -21.01 -0.56 -11.43
C GLY A 190 -21.56 -1.55 -12.46
N VAL A 191 -22.04 -2.68 -11.96
CA VAL A 191 -22.57 -3.77 -12.79
C VAL A 191 -24.09 -3.76 -12.84
N THR A 192 -24.64 -4.26 -13.94
CA THR A 192 -26.02 -4.72 -13.98
C THR A 192 -26.12 -6.08 -13.30
N VAL A 193 -26.90 -6.17 -12.23
CA VAL A 193 -26.99 -7.38 -11.38
C VAL A 193 -28.02 -8.38 -11.91
N TYR A 194 -27.73 -8.94 -13.09
CA TYR A 194 -28.56 -9.96 -13.74
C TYR A 194 -27.85 -11.31 -13.92
N ASP A 195 -26.54 -11.39 -13.69
CA ASP A 195 -25.77 -12.63 -13.86
C ASP A 195 -24.48 -12.61 -13.04
N TYR A 196 -23.76 -13.74 -13.02
CA TYR A 196 -22.45 -13.85 -12.37
C TYR A 196 -21.40 -12.93 -13.01
N CYS A 197 -20.46 -12.46 -12.20
CA CYS A 197 -19.38 -11.63 -12.67
C CYS A 197 -18.29 -12.42 -13.38
N HIS A 198 -17.76 -11.83 -14.44
CA HIS A 198 -16.61 -12.35 -15.17
C HIS A 198 -15.35 -11.52 -14.88
N ILE A 199 -14.20 -12.01 -15.33
CA ILE A 199 -12.91 -11.37 -15.08
C ILE A 199 -12.84 -9.90 -15.58
N GLY A 200 -13.60 -9.54 -16.63
CA GLY A 200 -13.74 -8.14 -17.04
C GLY A 200 -14.29 -7.21 -15.94
N HIS A 201 -15.28 -7.68 -15.15
CA HIS A 201 -15.80 -6.92 -14.00
C HIS A 201 -14.78 -6.87 -12.87
N ALA A 202 -14.09 -7.99 -12.60
CA ALA A 202 -13.00 -8.04 -11.62
C ALA A 202 -11.92 -7.01 -11.93
N ARG A 203 -11.54 -6.88 -13.21
CA ARG A 203 -10.55 -5.90 -13.64
C ARG A 203 -10.95 -4.47 -13.30
N SER A 204 -12.17 -4.07 -13.66
CA SER A 204 -12.62 -2.71 -13.34
C SER A 204 -12.64 -2.48 -11.83
N ALA A 205 -13.22 -3.42 -11.07
CA ALA A 205 -13.30 -3.33 -9.61
C ALA A 205 -11.91 -3.23 -8.93
N ILE A 206 -10.95 -4.08 -9.33
CA ILE A 206 -9.59 -4.09 -8.79
C ILE A 206 -8.83 -2.81 -9.15
N VAL A 207 -8.93 -2.33 -10.39
CA VAL A 207 -8.24 -1.11 -10.85
C VAL A 207 -8.69 0.09 -10.01
N PHE A 208 -10.00 0.30 -9.88
CA PHE A 208 -10.52 1.44 -9.12
C PHE A 208 -10.36 1.27 -7.60
N ASP A 209 -10.30 0.04 -7.11
CA ASP A 209 -9.89 -0.27 -5.73
C ASP A 209 -8.43 0.16 -5.47
N VAL A 210 -7.49 -0.16 -6.36
CA VAL A 210 -6.10 0.29 -6.23
C VAL A 210 -5.99 1.81 -6.32
N MET A 211 -6.71 2.46 -7.23
CA MET A 211 -6.70 3.92 -7.35
C MET A 211 -7.14 4.60 -6.05
N ARG A 212 -8.27 4.19 -5.45
CA ARG A 212 -8.71 4.77 -4.17
C ARG A 212 -7.76 4.46 -3.01
N ARG A 213 -7.15 3.26 -2.98
CA ARG A 213 -6.15 2.88 -1.97
C ARG A 213 -4.92 3.76 -2.10
N TYR A 214 -4.48 4.04 -3.32
CA TYR A 214 -3.36 4.93 -3.57
C TYR A 214 -3.66 6.37 -3.19
N PHE A 215 -4.84 6.90 -3.54
CA PHE A 215 -5.25 8.23 -3.07
C PHE A 215 -5.24 8.33 -1.53
N ARG A 216 -5.75 7.32 -0.83
CA ARG A 216 -5.69 7.26 0.64
C ARG A 216 -4.25 7.16 1.16
N TYR A 217 -3.37 6.41 0.49
CA TYR A 217 -1.94 6.35 0.78
C TYR A 217 -1.23 7.71 0.58
N ARG A 218 -1.75 8.55 -0.33
CA ARG A 218 -1.31 9.94 -0.55
C ARG A 218 -2.06 10.96 0.33
N ASP A 219 -2.69 10.51 1.41
CA ASP A 219 -3.39 11.31 2.42
C ASP A 219 -4.62 12.09 1.90
N PHE A 220 -5.20 11.70 0.75
CA PHE A 220 -6.46 12.27 0.28
C PHE A 220 -7.66 11.68 1.04
N GLN A 221 -8.63 12.54 1.34
CA GLN A 221 -9.96 12.10 1.74
C GLN A 221 -10.75 11.67 0.50
N VAL A 222 -10.92 10.37 0.33
CA VAL A 222 -11.64 9.80 -0.82
C VAL A 222 -13.09 9.55 -0.48
N ARG A 223 -14.01 10.03 -1.33
CA ARG A 223 -15.42 9.60 -1.40
C ARG A 223 -15.62 8.84 -2.71
N TYR A 224 -15.73 7.53 -2.61
CA TYR A 224 -15.86 6.59 -3.72
C TYR A 224 -17.29 6.05 -3.81
N VAL A 225 -17.96 6.31 -4.93
CA VAL A 225 -19.35 5.92 -5.20
C VAL A 225 -19.36 4.93 -6.37
N ARG A 226 -20.06 3.80 -6.20
CA ARG A 226 -20.23 2.81 -7.28
C ARG A 226 -21.66 2.28 -7.25
N ASN A 227 -22.44 2.53 -8.30
CA ASN A 227 -23.83 2.10 -8.32
C ASN A 227 -24.01 0.58 -8.49
N PHE A 228 -25.24 0.12 -8.29
CA PHE A 228 -25.75 -1.11 -8.88
C PHE A 228 -26.92 -0.76 -9.79
N THR A 229 -26.85 -1.19 -11.05
CA THR A 229 -28.00 -1.12 -11.95
C THR A 229 -28.92 -2.28 -11.63
N ASP A 230 -29.98 -2.00 -10.88
CA ASP A 230 -30.96 -2.97 -10.39
C ASP A 230 -32.31 -2.93 -11.12
N ILE A 231 -32.38 -2.14 -12.20
CA ILE A 231 -33.47 -2.14 -13.16
C ILE A 231 -32.91 -2.03 -14.58
N ASP A 232 -33.13 -3.04 -15.41
CA ASP A 232 -32.71 -3.06 -16.82
C ASP A 232 -33.48 -4.15 -17.59
N ASP A 233 -33.51 -4.03 -18.92
CA ASP A 233 -34.11 -5.03 -19.81
C ASP A 233 -33.50 -6.43 -19.58
N LYS A 234 -32.21 -6.52 -19.25
CA LYS A 234 -31.53 -7.80 -18.94
C LYS A 234 -32.02 -8.45 -17.65
N ILE A 235 -32.32 -7.66 -16.62
CA ILE A 235 -32.83 -8.16 -15.34
C ILE A 235 -34.24 -8.71 -15.53
N ILE A 236 -35.09 -7.97 -16.25
CA ILE A 236 -36.46 -8.40 -16.55
C ILE A 236 -36.46 -9.71 -17.34
N ARG A 237 -35.62 -9.82 -18.38
CA ARG A 237 -35.48 -11.06 -19.14
C ARG A 237 -34.98 -12.21 -18.26
N ARG A 238 -33.96 -11.99 -17.43
CA ARG A 238 -33.45 -13.03 -16.53
C ARG A 238 -34.49 -13.49 -15.50
N ALA A 239 -35.29 -12.57 -14.97
CA ALA A 239 -36.39 -12.89 -14.07
C ALA A 239 -37.42 -13.83 -14.73
N GLN A 240 -37.74 -13.56 -16.00
CA GLN A 240 -38.61 -14.44 -16.80
C GLN A 240 -37.96 -15.80 -17.09
N GLU A 241 -36.68 -15.83 -17.43
CA GLU A 241 -35.91 -17.06 -17.69
C GLU A 241 -35.81 -17.97 -16.45
N GLU A 242 -35.58 -17.41 -15.25
CA GLU A 242 -35.47 -18.15 -13.99
C GLU A 242 -36.82 -18.42 -13.31
N GLY A 243 -37.90 -17.77 -13.77
CA GLY A 243 -39.23 -17.91 -13.15
C GLY A 243 -39.32 -17.34 -11.74
N ILE A 244 -38.49 -16.33 -11.41
CA ILE A 244 -38.47 -15.66 -10.11
C ILE A 244 -38.70 -14.15 -10.26
N PRO A 245 -39.17 -13.45 -9.21
CA PRO A 245 -39.33 -11.99 -9.26
C PRO A 245 -38.02 -11.24 -9.55
N TRP A 246 -38.09 -10.13 -10.29
CA TRP A 246 -36.91 -9.35 -10.69
C TRP A 246 -36.08 -8.84 -9.52
N ASN A 247 -36.72 -8.48 -8.40
CA ASN A 247 -36.07 -8.04 -7.17
C ASN A 247 -35.31 -9.20 -6.49
N GLU A 248 -35.74 -10.45 -6.68
CA GLU A 248 -34.99 -11.62 -6.20
C GLU A 248 -33.75 -11.90 -7.06
N VAL A 249 -33.85 -11.72 -8.38
CA VAL A 249 -32.69 -11.75 -9.30
C VAL A 249 -31.64 -10.74 -8.86
N VAL A 250 -32.07 -9.48 -8.66
CA VAL A 250 -31.22 -8.38 -8.20
C VAL A 250 -30.53 -8.75 -6.89
N ARG A 251 -31.30 -9.20 -5.88
CA ARG A 251 -30.74 -9.57 -4.57
C ARG A 251 -29.70 -10.68 -4.69
N LYS A 252 -30.06 -11.78 -5.37
CA LYS A 252 -29.18 -12.93 -5.61
C LYS A 252 -27.87 -12.47 -6.25
N TYR A 253 -27.91 -11.82 -7.40
CA TYR A 253 -26.68 -11.44 -8.12
C TYR A 253 -25.92 -10.29 -7.46
N THR A 254 -26.56 -9.46 -6.64
CA THR A 254 -25.84 -8.50 -5.77
C THR A 254 -25.03 -9.25 -4.70
N GLU A 255 -25.62 -10.26 -4.06
CA GLU A 255 -24.90 -11.08 -3.07
C GLU A 255 -23.75 -11.88 -3.71
N GLU A 256 -23.97 -12.43 -4.91
CA GLU A 256 -22.91 -13.14 -5.64
C GLU A 256 -21.79 -12.20 -6.08
N TYR A 257 -22.12 -10.96 -6.51
CA TYR A 257 -21.13 -9.91 -6.76
C TYR A 257 -20.26 -9.66 -5.54
N TYR A 258 -20.87 -9.50 -4.36
CA TYR A 258 -20.13 -9.26 -3.13
C TYR A 258 -19.20 -10.41 -2.77
N ARG A 259 -19.66 -11.66 -2.88
CA ARG A 259 -18.81 -12.84 -2.64
C ARG A 259 -17.60 -12.88 -3.59
N ASP A 260 -17.81 -12.58 -4.87
CA ASP A 260 -16.74 -12.57 -5.87
C ASP A 260 -15.73 -11.45 -5.59
N MET A 261 -16.21 -10.23 -5.27
CA MET A 261 -15.36 -9.08 -4.99
C MET A 261 -14.61 -9.21 -3.65
N ASP A 262 -15.25 -9.81 -2.63
CA ASP A 262 -14.63 -10.10 -1.33
C ASP A 262 -13.48 -11.08 -1.47
N ALA A 263 -13.68 -12.15 -2.26
CA ALA A 263 -12.63 -13.11 -2.56
C ALA A 263 -11.41 -12.41 -3.18
N LEU A 264 -11.64 -11.46 -4.08
CA LEU A 264 -10.59 -10.66 -4.75
C LEU A 264 -10.03 -9.50 -3.91
N GLY A 265 -10.48 -9.35 -2.65
CA GLY A 265 -10.01 -8.32 -1.74
C GLY A 265 -10.38 -6.89 -2.17
N VAL A 266 -11.53 -6.71 -2.82
CA VAL A 266 -12.08 -5.39 -3.17
C VAL A 266 -12.99 -4.91 -2.04
N ASP A 267 -12.61 -3.85 -1.31
CA ASP A 267 -13.49 -3.33 -0.25
C ASP A 267 -14.76 -2.70 -0.84
N ARG A 268 -15.80 -2.54 -0.03
CA ARG A 268 -17.04 -1.85 -0.41
C ARG A 268 -16.80 -0.39 -0.80
N ALA A 269 -17.65 0.14 -1.67
CA ALA A 269 -17.64 1.58 -1.92
C ALA A 269 -18.18 2.36 -0.71
N ASP A 270 -17.85 3.65 -0.62
CA ASP A 270 -18.35 4.49 0.47
C ASP A 270 -19.87 4.74 0.32
N VAL A 271 -20.37 4.70 -0.92
CA VAL A 271 -21.80 4.67 -1.25
C VAL A 271 -22.03 3.73 -2.43
N GLU A 272 -23.03 2.86 -2.32
CA GLU A 272 -23.42 1.92 -3.38
C GLU A 272 -24.89 2.15 -3.80
N PRO A 273 -25.21 3.25 -4.50
CA PRO A 273 -26.59 3.62 -4.79
C PRO A 273 -27.24 2.66 -5.80
N ARG A 274 -28.53 2.42 -5.62
CA ARG A 274 -29.36 1.65 -6.56
C ARG A 274 -30.22 2.56 -7.41
N ALA A 275 -30.41 2.22 -8.67
CA ALA A 275 -31.23 3.03 -9.57
C ALA A 275 -32.69 3.10 -9.09
N THR A 276 -33.24 2.00 -8.56
CA THR A 276 -34.61 1.96 -8.01
C THR A 276 -34.82 2.82 -6.76
N GLU A 277 -33.75 3.20 -6.05
CA GLU A 277 -33.80 4.08 -4.87
C GLU A 277 -33.67 5.57 -5.22
N HIS A 278 -33.38 5.90 -6.49
CA HIS A 278 -33.12 7.26 -6.97
C HIS A 278 -34.08 7.69 -8.08
N ILE A 279 -35.26 7.06 -8.15
CA ILE A 279 -36.30 7.40 -9.12
C ILE A 279 -36.73 8.87 -9.04
N PRO A 280 -36.91 9.49 -7.85
CA PRO A 280 -37.25 10.91 -7.77
C PRO A 280 -36.19 11.81 -8.41
N GLU A 281 -34.91 11.56 -8.16
CA GLU A 281 -33.80 12.31 -8.76
C GLU A 281 -33.74 12.13 -10.29
N ILE A 282 -34.01 10.92 -10.78
CA ILE A 282 -34.07 10.63 -12.22
C ILE A 282 -35.23 11.39 -12.87
N ILE A 283 -36.44 11.30 -12.33
CA ILE A 283 -37.61 12.01 -12.86
C ILE A 283 -37.36 13.52 -12.88
N GLU A 284 -36.76 14.07 -11.82
CA GLU A 284 -36.45 15.49 -11.75
C GLU A 284 -35.44 15.92 -12.83
N MET A 285 -34.38 15.15 -13.05
CA MET A 285 -33.42 15.43 -14.12
C MET A 285 -34.08 15.37 -15.49
N VAL A 286 -34.94 14.38 -15.76
CA VAL A 286 -35.65 14.27 -17.03
C VAL A 286 -36.61 15.46 -17.24
N ARG A 287 -37.30 15.91 -16.19
CA ARG A 287 -38.15 17.12 -16.23
C ARG A 287 -37.35 18.35 -16.64
N ILE A 288 -36.20 18.59 -16.00
CA ILE A 288 -35.31 19.71 -16.32
C ILE A 288 -34.83 19.64 -17.78
N LEU A 289 -34.48 18.45 -18.27
CA LEU A 289 -34.04 18.26 -19.65
C LEU A 289 -35.15 18.55 -20.67
N ILE A 290 -36.40 18.20 -20.37
CA ILE A 290 -37.56 18.56 -21.20
C ILE A 290 -37.79 20.09 -21.17
N ASP A 291 -37.81 20.69 -19.98
CA ASP A 291 -38.05 22.13 -19.81
C ASP A 291 -36.99 22.98 -20.55
N LYS A 292 -35.74 22.50 -20.59
CA LYS A 292 -34.64 23.13 -21.34
C LYS A 292 -34.63 22.79 -22.83
N GLY A 293 -35.51 21.91 -23.32
CA GLY A 293 -35.61 21.52 -24.73
C GLY A 293 -34.54 20.55 -25.22
N TYR A 294 -33.89 19.81 -24.30
CA TYR A 294 -32.94 18.73 -24.62
C TYR A 294 -33.59 17.34 -24.66
N ALA A 295 -34.85 17.22 -24.25
CA ALA A 295 -35.59 15.97 -24.27
C ALA A 295 -37.02 16.17 -24.79
N TYR A 296 -37.61 15.11 -25.31
CA TYR A 296 -38.99 15.10 -25.81
C TYR A 296 -39.68 13.77 -25.48
N GLU A 297 -41.00 13.85 -25.26
CA GLU A 297 -41.86 12.71 -24.96
C GLU A 297 -42.58 12.21 -26.22
N VAL A 298 -42.68 10.89 -26.36
CA VAL A 298 -43.42 10.21 -27.43
C VAL A 298 -44.08 8.96 -26.85
N ASN A 299 -45.40 8.98 -26.70
CA ASN A 299 -46.20 7.83 -26.24
C ASN A 299 -45.72 7.27 -24.87
N GLY A 300 -45.35 8.15 -23.95
CA GLY A 300 -44.86 7.80 -22.60
C GLY A 300 -43.36 7.49 -22.52
N ASP A 301 -42.68 7.25 -23.64
CA ASP A 301 -41.21 7.21 -23.69
C ASP A 301 -40.66 8.65 -23.72
N VAL A 302 -39.56 8.90 -23.02
CA VAL A 302 -38.83 10.19 -23.10
C VAL A 302 -37.44 9.95 -23.66
N TYR A 303 -37.09 10.69 -24.72
CA TYR A 303 -35.80 10.60 -25.39
C TYR A 303 -34.98 11.88 -25.21
N PHE A 304 -33.66 11.73 -25.14
CA PHE A 304 -32.72 12.85 -25.26
C PHE A 304 -32.50 13.19 -26.73
N GLU A 305 -32.65 14.46 -27.10
CA GLU A 305 -32.43 14.97 -28.46
C GLU A 305 -30.95 15.32 -28.66
N VAL A 306 -30.17 14.38 -29.19
CA VAL A 306 -28.70 14.51 -29.28
C VAL A 306 -28.28 15.74 -30.07
N ASN A 307 -29.00 16.08 -31.15
CA ASN A 307 -28.72 17.25 -32.00
C ASN A 307 -28.79 18.59 -31.25
N ARG A 308 -29.47 18.65 -30.10
CA ARG A 308 -29.54 19.86 -29.27
C ARG A 308 -28.31 20.08 -28.43
N PHE A 309 -27.47 19.06 -28.23
CA PHE A 309 -26.25 19.14 -27.43
C PHE A 309 -25.00 19.23 -28.32
N PRO A 310 -24.43 20.43 -28.53
CA PRO A 310 -23.33 20.62 -29.50
C PRO A 310 -22.04 19.86 -29.15
N GLY A 311 -21.86 19.47 -27.89
CA GLY A 311 -20.67 18.79 -27.40
C GLY A 311 -20.72 17.26 -27.49
N TYR A 312 -21.73 16.67 -28.13
CA TYR A 312 -21.89 15.22 -28.19
C TYR A 312 -20.77 14.56 -29.01
N GLY A 313 -20.16 13.48 -28.49
CA GLY A 313 -19.03 12.80 -29.11
C GLY A 313 -17.65 13.27 -28.62
N LYS A 314 -17.61 14.28 -27.73
CA LYS A 314 -16.34 14.87 -27.25
C LYS A 314 -15.51 13.91 -26.40
N LEU A 315 -16.12 12.94 -25.71
CA LEU A 315 -15.39 11.94 -24.93
C LEU A 315 -14.82 10.84 -25.82
N SER A 316 -15.66 10.29 -26.69
CA SER A 316 -15.32 9.21 -27.63
C SER A 316 -14.45 9.64 -28.81
N LYS A 317 -14.33 10.95 -29.04
CA LYS A 317 -13.58 11.56 -30.17
C LYS A 317 -14.18 11.18 -31.52
N ARG A 318 -15.49 10.97 -31.58
CA ARG A 318 -16.22 10.62 -32.79
C ARG A 318 -17.08 11.78 -33.25
N SER A 319 -17.13 12.00 -34.56
CA SER A 319 -18.06 12.95 -35.15
C SER A 319 -19.49 12.37 -35.18
N MET A 320 -20.49 13.24 -35.29
CA MET A 320 -21.89 12.82 -35.43
C MET A 320 -22.09 11.88 -36.63
N ASP A 321 -21.43 12.16 -37.76
CA ASP A 321 -21.53 11.34 -38.98
C ASP A 321 -20.96 9.93 -38.77
N GLU A 322 -19.82 9.81 -38.09
CA GLU A 322 -19.23 8.51 -37.74
C GLU A 322 -20.13 7.69 -36.80
N LEU A 323 -20.78 8.37 -35.84
CA LEU A 323 -21.71 7.73 -34.91
C LEU A 323 -22.96 7.21 -35.63
N VAL A 324 -23.54 8.00 -36.53
CA VAL A 324 -24.68 7.59 -37.36
C VAL A 324 -24.31 6.42 -38.26
N ALA A 325 -23.15 6.47 -38.93
CA ALA A 325 -22.68 5.39 -39.81
C ALA A 325 -22.39 4.08 -39.04
N GLY A 326 -21.99 4.18 -37.76
CA GLY A 326 -21.73 3.04 -36.89
C GLY A 326 -22.96 2.46 -36.18
N ALA A 327 -24.09 3.16 -36.18
CA ALA A 327 -25.32 2.72 -35.55
C ALA A 327 -25.96 1.55 -36.33
N ARG A 328 -25.56 0.31 -35.98
CA ARG A 328 -26.12 -0.94 -36.53
C ARG A 328 -27.52 -1.28 -36.01
N VAL A 329 -28.39 -0.30 -35.79
CA VAL A 329 -29.71 -0.50 -35.14
C VAL A 329 -30.82 -0.30 -36.17
N GLU A 330 -31.86 -1.13 -36.11
CA GLU A 330 -33.16 -0.84 -36.75
C GLU A 330 -33.61 0.55 -36.29
N VAL A 331 -33.83 1.46 -37.25
CA VAL A 331 -34.24 2.82 -36.95
C VAL A 331 -35.62 2.77 -36.29
N ASP A 332 -35.68 3.08 -34.99
CA ASP A 332 -36.96 3.30 -34.31
C ASP A 332 -37.55 4.61 -34.88
N GLU A 333 -38.58 4.49 -35.72
CA GLU A 333 -39.23 5.62 -36.42
C GLU A 333 -39.80 6.67 -35.47
N ARG A 334 -39.96 6.34 -34.18
CA ARG A 334 -40.43 7.28 -33.14
C ARG A 334 -39.37 8.30 -32.75
N LYS A 335 -38.09 8.02 -33.00
CA LYS A 335 -36.97 8.92 -32.67
C LYS A 335 -36.79 9.97 -33.76
N ARG A 336 -36.58 11.23 -33.35
CA ARG A 336 -36.23 12.34 -34.25
C ARG A 336 -34.85 12.14 -34.88
N ASN A 337 -33.93 11.51 -34.15
CA ASN A 337 -32.61 11.11 -34.65
C ASN A 337 -32.29 9.67 -34.20
N PRO A 338 -31.69 8.82 -35.08
CA PRO A 338 -31.25 7.47 -34.70
C PRO A 338 -30.33 7.40 -33.47
N LEU A 339 -29.57 8.45 -33.18
CA LEU A 339 -28.68 8.56 -32.02
C LEU A 339 -29.40 8.94 -30.72
N ASP A 340 -30.66 9.39 -30.79
CA ASP A 340 -31.44 9.71 -29.59
C ASP A 340 -31.59 8.46 -28.71
N PHE A 341 -31.42 8.64 -27.41
CA PHE A 341 -31.45 7.57 -26.43
C PHE A 341 -32.52 7.82 -25.38
N ALA A 342 -33.10 6.73 -24.87
CA ALA A 342 -34.18 6.81 -23.89
C ALA A 342 -33.64 7.31 -22.54
N LEU A 343 -34.31 8.31 -21.99
CA LEU A 343 -34.18 8.79 -20.61
C LEU A 343 -35.19 8.08 -19.71
N TRP A 344 -36.40 7.87 -20.23
CA TRP A 344 -37.48 7.16 -19.56
C TRP A 344 -38.16 6.24 -20.57
N LYS A 345 -38.44 5.00 -20.17
CA LYS A 345 -39.14 4.01 -20.98
C LYS A 345 -40.51 3.73 -20.38
N ALA A 346 -41.57 3.83 -21.18
CA ALA A 346 -42.90 3.40 -20.77
C ALA A 346 -42.90 1.91 -20.43
N ALA A 347 -43.54 1.53 -19.32
CA ALA A 347 -43.57 0.14 -18.89
C ALA A 347 -44.53 -0.68 -19.77
N LYS A 348 -44.12 -1.89 -20.11
CA LYS A 348 -45.02 -2.90 -20.69
C LYS A 348 -45.80 -3.61 -19.60
N GLU A 349 -46.90 -4.24 -19.97
CA GLU A 349 -47.71 -5.02 -19.03
C GLU A 349 -46.87 -6.09 -18.33
N GLY A 350 -46.90 -6.10 -16.99
CA GLY A 350 -46.13 -7.02 -16.15
C GLY A 350 -44.66 -6.64 -15.90
N GLU A 351 -44.14 -5.56 -16.49
CA GLU A 351 -42.80 -5.04 -16.15
C GLU A 351 -42.84 -4.17 -14.88
N PRO A 352 -41.75 -4.11 -14.10
CA PRO A 352 -41.62 -3.14 -13.02
C PRO A 352 -41.73 -1.70 -13.53
N ALA A 353 -42.54 -0.89 -12.83
CA ALA A 353 -42.85 0.47 -13.21
C ALA A 353 -42.96 1.39 -11.98
N TRP A 354 -42.67 2.66 -12.20
CA TRP A 354 -42.83 3.76 -11.25
C TRP A 354 -43.68 4.86 -11.89
N ASP A 355 -44.45 5.55 -11.07
CA ASP A 355 -45.25 6.69 -11.52
C ASP A 355 -44.35 7.86 -11.93
N SER A 356 -44.66 8.49 -13.05
CA SER A 356 -43.96 9.67 -13.57
C SER A 356 -44.93 10.62 -14.28
N PRO A 357 -44.53 11.87 -14.56
CA PRO A 357 -45.33 12.81 -15.34
C PRO A 357 -45.70 12.32 -16.75
N TRP A 358 -44.97 11.32 -17.27
CA TRP A 358 -45.18 10.73 -18.60
C TRP A 358 -45.90 9.38 -18.56
N GLY A 359 -46.45 9.02 -17.40
CA GLY A 359 -47.10 7.73 -17.15
C GLY A 359 -46.16 6.71 -16.48
N PRO A 360 -46.67 5.50 -16.17
CA PRO A 360 -45.91 4.46 -15.53
C PRO A 360 -44.77 3.96 -16.42
N GLY A 361 -43.55 3.94 -15.89
CA GLY A 361 -42.37 3.54 -16.65
C GLY A 361 -41.15 3.31 -15.77
N ARG A 362 -39.98 3.32 -16.40
CA ARG A 362 -38.70 3.11 -15.72
C ARG A 362 -37.57 3.90 -16.38
N PRO A 363 -36.46 4.12 -15.67
CA PRO A 363 -35.30 4.79 -16.24
C PRO A 363 -34.76 4.09 -17.50
N GLY A 364 -34.30 4.88 -18.46
CA GLY A 364 -33.44 4.39 -19.53
C GLY A 364 -32.05 4.06 -18.99
N TRP A 365 -31.31 3.19 -19.69
CA TRP A 365 -29.88 3.02 -19.40
C TRP A 365 -29.20 4.39 -19.57
N HIS A 366 -28.15 4.71 -18.79
CA HIS A 366 -27.45 6.01 -18.71
C HIS A 366 -27.97 7.01 -17.65
N ILE A 367 -29.28 7.34 -17.64
CA ILE A 367 -29.78 8.47 -16.80
C ILE A 367 -29.58 8.26 -15.30
N GLU A 368 -29.60 7.00 -14.88
CA GLU A 368 -29.40 6.61 -13.49
C GLU A 368 -28.02 7.06 -12.97
N CYS A 369 -26.95 6.90 -13.77
CA CYS A 369 -25.59 7.25 -13.35
C CYS A 369 -25.42 8.76 -13.23
N SER A 370 -25.99 9.53 -14.17
CA SER A 370 -26.05 11.00 -14.13
C SER A 370 -26.75 11.49 -12.86
N ALA A 371 -27.96 10.98 -12.56
CA ALA A 371 -28.73 11.40 -11.40
C ALA A 371 -28.07 10.99 -10.06
N MET A 372 -27.62 9.74 -9.95
CA MET A 372 -27.00 9.21 -8.73
C MET A 372 -25.65 9.89 -8.44
N SER A 373 -24.80 10.05 -9.45
CA SER A 373 -23.48 10.69 -9.26
C SER A 373 -23.63 12.14 -8.80
N ILE A 374 -24.52 12.93 -9.41
CA ILE A 374 -24.80 14.31 -8.99
C ILE A 374 -25.34 14.36 -7.56
N LYS A 375 -26.29 13.47 -7.22
CA LYS A 375 -26.85 13.40 -5.87
C LYS A 375 -25.77 13.18 -4.80
N HIS A 376 -24.80 12.30 -5.06
CA HIS A 376 -23.82 11.87 -4.06
C HIS A 376 -22.51 12.64 -4.04
N LEU A 377 -22.13 13.28 -5.16
CA LEU A 377 -20.83 13.95 -5.34
C LEU A 377 -20.93 15.43 -5.74
N GLY A 378 -22.11 15.89 -6.17
CA GLY A 378 -22.36 17.25 -6.68
C GLY A 378 -22.35 17.32 -8.21
N GLU A 379 -22.74 18.49 -8.75
CA GLU A 379 -22.89 18.74 -10.20
C GLU A 379 -21.57 18.65 -10.98
N THR A 380 -20.44 18.84 -10.31
CA THR A 380 -19.09 18.62 -10.83
C THR A 380 -18.26 17.83 -9.81
N PHE A 381 -17.58 16.78 -10.24
CA PHE A 381 -16.67 16.00 -9.38
C PHE A 381 -15.37 15.61 -10.09
N ASP A 382 -14.45 14.96 -9.35
CA ASP A 382 -13.06 14.78 -9.76
C ASP A 382 -12.91 13.69 -10.83
N ILE A 383 -13.30 12.45 -10.52
CA ILE A 383 -13.01 11.28 -11.34
C ILE A 383 -14.28 10.52 -11.66
N HIS A 384 -14.51 10.24 -12.95
CA HIS A 384 -15.49 9.25 -13.40
C HIS A 384 -14.77 8.09 -14.08
N GLY A 385 -15.02 6.88 -13.59
CA GLY A 385 -14.36 5.66 -14.02
C GLY A 385 -15.28 4.60 -14.64
N GLY A 386 -14.71 3.75 -15.49
CA GLY A 386 -15.38 2.56 -16.01
C GLY A 386 -14.52 1.74 -16.97
N GLY A 387 -15.10 0.69 -17.57
CA GLY A 387 -14.47 -0.04 -18.66
C GLY A 387 -14.40 0.80 -19.94
N ALA A 388 -13.45 0.51 -20.84
CA ALA A 388 -13.31 1.22 -22.12
C ALA A 388 -14.54 1.11 -23.04
N ASP A 389 -15.42 0.13 -22.83
CA ASP A 389 -16.72 0.04 -23.51
C ASP A 389 -17.78 1.00 -22.98
N LEU A 390 -17.58 1.59 -21.80
CA LEU A 390 -18.48 2.61 -21.29
C LEU A 390 -18.18 3.99 -21.87
N ILE A 391 -17.02 4.21 -22.52
CA ILE A 391 -16.71 5.48 -23.21
C ILE A 391 -17.86 5.88 -24.15
N PHE A 392 -18.36 4.92 -24.93
CA PHE A 392 -19.50 5.13 -25.81
C PHE A 392 -20.37 3.87 -25.88
N PRO A 393 -21.71 4.00 -25.77
CA PRO A 393 -22.45 5.26 -25.63
C PRO A 393 -22.57 5.77 -24.19
N HIS A 394 -22.24 4.96 -23.18
CA HIS A 394 -22.70 5.19 -21.81
C HIS A 394 -22.26 6.52 -21.20
N HIS A 395 -20.95 6.73 -21.04
CA HIS A 395 -20.38 7.94 -20.45
C HIS A 395 -20.56 9.17 -21.34
N GLU A 396 -20.59 9.01 -22.67
CA GLU A 396 -20.93 10.11 -23.59
C GLU A 396 -22.36 10.62 -23.33
N ASN A 397 -23.31 9.71 -23.12
CA ASN A 397 -24.69 10.04 -22.78
C ASN A 397 -24.79 10.68 -21.40
N GLU A 398 -24.02 10.22 -20.43
CA GLU A 398 -24.01 10.83 -19.09
C GLU A 398 -23.50 12.26 -19.09
N ILE A 399 -22.46 12.55 -19.90
CA ILE A 399 -21.98 13.92 -20.11
C ILE A 399 -23.10 14.77 -20.71
N ALA A 400 -23.75 14.29 -21.77
CA ALA A 400 -24.81 15.03 -22.44
C ALA A 400 -25.98 15.33 -21.50
N GLN A 401 -26.43 14.34 -20.73
CA GLN A 401 -27.49 14.48 -19.73
C GLN A 401 -27.10 15.47 -18.63
N SER A 402 -25.93 15.27 -18.02
CA SER A 402 -25.50 16.03 -16.83
C SER A 402 -25.16 17.47 -17.16
N GLU A 403 -24.44 17.72 -18.26
CA GLU A 403 -24.06 19.08 -18.67
C GLU A 403 -25.25 19.85 -19.24
N ALA A 404 -26.19 19.21 -19.94
CA ALA A 404 -27.43 19.86 -20.37
C ALA A 404 -28.34 20.20 -19.18
N CYS A 405 -28.39 19.32 -18.18
CA CYS A 405 -29.17 19.56 -16.96
C CYS A 405 -28.58 20.69 -16.12
N THR A 406 -27.26 20.67 -15.87
CA THR A 406 -26.60 21.57 -14.89
C THR A 406 -25.95 22.81 -15.51
N GLU A 407 -25.70 22.81 -16.82
CA GLU A 407 -24.92 23.83 -17.55
C GLU A 407 -23.49 24.03 -17.01
N LYS A 408 -22.97 23.02 -16.29
CA LYS A 408 -21.61 22.99 -15.73
C LYS A 408 -20.83 21.80 -16.30
N PRO A 409 -19.48 21.85 -16.30
CA PRO A 409 -18.66 20.68 -16.61
C PRO A 409 -19.00 19.54 -15.64
N PHE A 410 -19.30 18.35 -16.16
CA PHE A 410 -19.75 17.23 -15.31
C PHE A 410 -18.61 16.60 -14.51
N VAL A 411 -17.48 16.29 -15.17
CA VAL A 411 -16.36 15.54 -14.58
C VAL A 411 -15.03 16.15 -15.03
N ARG A 412 -14.06 16.25 -14.12
CA ARG A 412 -12.72 16.76 -14.45
C ARG A 412 -11.85 15.72 -15.17
N TYR A 413 -11.83 14.48 -14.67
CA TYR A 413 -10.98 13.40 -15.19
C TYR A 413 -11.78 12.12 -15.50
N TRP A 414 -11.78 11.70 -16.76
CA TRP A 414 -12.39 10.45 -17.20
C TRP A 414 -11.34 9.35 -17.31
N LEU A 415 -11.44 8.29 -16.50
CA LEU A 415 -10.48 7.20 -16.45
C LEU A 415 -11.13 5.90 -16.92
N HIS A 416 -10.51 5.22 -17.90
CA HIS A 416 -11.08 3.99 -18.46
C HIS A 416 -10.07 2.84 -18.46
N ASN A 417 -10.45 1.69 -17.90
CA ASN A 417 -9.62 0.50 -17.96
C ASN A 417 -9.76 -0.23 -19.31
N GLY A 418 -8.66 -0.80 -19.79
CA GLY A 418 -8.61 -1.58 -21.03
C GLY A 418 -9.41 -2.88 -20.95
N PHE A 419 -9.64 -3.49 -22.11
CA PHE A 419 -10.38 -4.75 -22.24
C PHE A 419 -9.57 -5.96 -21.79
N ILE A 420 -10.29 -7.02 -21.39
CA ILE A 420 -9.72 -8.37 -21.36
C ILE A 420 -10.09 -9.07 -22.67
N THR A 421 -9.08 -9.64 -23.33
CA THR A 421 -9.21 -10.39 -24.59
C THR A 421 -8.84 -11.86 -24.39
N ILE A 422 -9.45 -12.75 -25.17
CA ILE A 422 -9.10 -14.18 -25.23
C ILE A 422 -8.87 -14.53 -26.69
N SER A 423 -7.71 -15.08 -27.01
CA SER A 423 -7.24 -15.29 -28.38
C SER A 423 -7.34 -14.03 -29.25
N ARG A 424 -7.02 -12.86 -28.66
CA ARG A 424 -7.15 -11.53 -29.27
C ARG A 424 -8.59 -11.09 -29.61
N GLU A 425 -9.62 -11.84 -29.22
CA GLU A 425 -11.02 -11.43 -29.33
C GLU A 425 -11.54 -10.88 -28.01
N LYS A 426 -12.46 -9.91 -28.07
CA LYS A 426 -13.13 -9.39 -26.86
C LYS A 426 -13.98 -10.51 -26.25
N MET A 427 -13.90 -10.66 -24.93
CA MET A 427 -14.77 -11.56 -24.17
C MET A 427 -16.25 -11.18 -24.39
N SER A 428 -17.08 -12.14 -24.78
CA SER A 428 -18.53 -11.95 -24.85
C SER A 428 -19.29 -13.25 -24.57
N LYS A 429 -20.46 -13.14 -23.96
CA LYS A 429 -21.35 -14.31 -23.74
C LYS A 429 -21.74 -14.98 -25.06
N SER A 430 -21.94 -14.20 -26.12
CA SER A 430 -22.31 -14.70 -27.45
C SER A 430 -21.22 -15.53 -28.14
N LEU A 431 -19.95 -15.28 -27.83
CA LEU A 431 -18.83 -16.07 -28.37
C LEU A 431 -18.49 -17.28 -27.50
N GLY A 432 -19.16 -17.46 -26.36
CA GLY A 432 -18.89 -18.56 -25.41
C GLY A 432 -17.49 -18.51 -24.77
N ASN A 433 -16.73 -17.42 -24.98
CA ASN A 433 -15.36 -17.25 -24.55
C ASN A 433 -15.24 -16.43 -23.26
N PHE A 434 -16.16 -16.58 -22.31
CA PHE A 434 -16.13 -15.83 -21.05
C PHE A 434 -15.93 -16.77 -19.86
N PHE A 435 -15.13 -16.33 -18.90
CA PHE A 435 -14.90 -17.03 -17.64
C PHE A 435 -15.42 -16.19 -16.49
N THR A 436 -16.27 -16.80 -15.67
CA THR A 436 -16.69 -16.22 -14.40
C THR A 436 -15.52 -16.15 -13.44
N ILE A 437 -15.59 -15.24 -12.47
CA ILE A 437 -14.56 -15.12 -11.44
C ILE A 437 -14.43 -16.44 -10.65
N ARG A 438 -15.56 -17.11 -10.41
CA ARG A 438 -15.64 -18.37 -9.67
C ARG A 438 -14.91 -19.52 -10.33
N GLU A 439 -15.12 -19.71 -11.63
CA GLU A 439 -14.43 -20.74 -12.40
C GLU A 439 -12.91 -20.57 -12.33
N ILE A 440 -12.42 -19.33 -12.28
CA ILE A 440 -10.99 -19.04 -12.13
C ILE A 440 -10.54 -19.32 -10.69
N LEU A 441 -11.34 -18.92 -9.68
CA LEU A 441 -11.05 -19.14 -8.26
C LEU A 441 -11.02 -20.63 -7.86
N GLU A 442 -11.66 -21.51 -8.64
CA GLU A 442 -11.53 -22.96 -8.44
C GLU A 442 -10.12 -23.51 -8.74
N ARG A 443 -9.32 -22.74 -9.50
CA ARG A 443 -8.01 -23.18 -10.02
C ARG A 443 -6.86 -22.29 -9.55
N PHE A 444 -7.14 -21.02 -9.26
CA PHE A 444 -6.15 -20.03 -8.88
C PHE A 444 -6.56 -19.30 -7.62
N ASP A 445 -5.57 -18.97 -6.80
CA ASP A 445 -5.77 -18.16 -5.61
C ASP A 445 -6.20 -16.72 -6.00
N PRO A 446 -7.10 -16.06 -5.24
CA PRO A 446 -7.56 -14.71 -5.58
C PRO A 446 -6.44 -13.67 -5.71
N GLU A 447 -5.36 -13.80 -4.94
CA GLU A 447 -4.21 -12.90 -5.00
C GLU A 447 -3.46 -13.04 -6.33
N VAL A 448 -3.48 -14.23 -6.94
CA VAL A 448 -2.92 -14.49 -8.28
C VAL A 448 -3.71 -13.73 -9.34
N ILE A 449 -5.05 -13.81 -9.29
CA ILE A 449 -5.93 -13.09 -10.23
C ILE A 449 -5.68 -11.59 -10.12
N ARG A 450 -5.54 -11.09 -8.89
CA ARG A 450 -5.26 -9.68 -8.63
C ARG A 450 -3.90 -9.26 -9.17
N ALA A 451 -2.85 -10.04 -8.89
CA ALA A 451 -1.50 -9.78 -9.40
C ALA A 451 -1.45 -9.81 -10.94
N PHE A 452 -2.15 -10.76 -11.56
CA PHE A 452 -2.32 -10.85 -13.01
C PHE A 452 -2.93 -9.58 -13.58
N ILE A 453 -4.05 -9.10 -13.02
CA ILE A 453 -4.71 -7.87 -13.48
C ILE A 453 -3.79 -6.64 -13.33
N LEU A 454 -3.03 -6.57 -12.23
CA LEU A 454 -2.15 -5.44 -11.92
C LEU A 454 -0.80 -5.49 -12.65
N SER A 455 -0.43 -6.63 -13.23
CA SER A 455 0.82 -6.84 -13.98
C SER A 455 0.89 -6.03 -15.28
N THR A 456 -0.25 -5.54 -15.75
CA THR A 456 -0.38 -4.73 -16.96
C THR A 456 -0.99 -3.38 -16.61
N HIS A 457 -0.52 -2.32 -17.25
CA HIS A 457 -1.06 -0.98 -17.05
C HIS A 457 -2.59 -0.95 -17.27
N TYR A 458 -3.35 -0.29 -16.39
CA TYR A 458 -4.81 -0.42 -16.34
C TYR A 458 -5.53 -0.06 -17.67
N ARG A 459 -4.97 0.86 -18.46
CA ARG A 459 -5.50 1.26 -19.79
C ARG A 459 -5.19 0.29 -20.93
N SER A 460 -4.14 -0.52 -20.82
CA SER A 460 -3.72 -1.42 -21.89
C SER A 460 -4.63 -2.65 -21.96
N PRO A 461 -4.95 -3.21 -23.12
CA PRO A 461 -5.65 -4.49 -23.17
C PRO A 461 -4.82 -5.58 -22.46
N ILE A 462 -5.50 -6.52 -21.80
CA ILE A 462 -4.88 -7.68 -21.17
C ILE A 462 -5.38 -8.90 -21.94
N GLU A 463 -4.46 -9.65 -22.52
CA GLU A 463 -4.77 -10.99 -23.00
C GLU A 463 -4.98 -11.89 -21.77
N PHE A 464 -6.00 -12.73 -21.78
CA PHE A 464 -6.22 -13.73 -20.74
C PHE A 464 -5.72 -15.08 -21.22
N SER A 465 -4.70 -15.60 -20.55
CA SER A 465 -4.25 -16.97 -20.72
C SER A 465 -3.97 -17.61 -19.36
N GLU A 466 -4.12 -18.93 -19.32
CA GLU A 466 -3.78 -19.72 -18.14
C GLU A 466 -2.28 -19.62 -17.80
N GLU A 467 -1.43 -19.54 -18.83
CA GLU A 467 0.02 -19.36 -18.70
C GLU A 467 0.36 -18.09 -17.89
N GLN A 468 -0.31 -16.96 -18.16
CA GLN A 468 -0.06 -15.72 -17.43
C GLN A 468 -0.53 -15.76 -15.98
N LEU A 469 -1.59 -16.53 -15.68
CA LEU A 469 -2.00 -16.78 -14.29
C LEU A 469 -0.98 -17.66 -13.57
N LEU A 470 -0.42 -18.66 -14.23
CA LEU A 470 0.65 -19.49 -13.67
C LEU A 470 1.93 -18.66 -13.41
N ASP A 471 2.30 -17.76 -14.31
CA ASP A 471 3.42 -16.83 -14.12
C ASP A 471 3.19 -15.88 -12.93
N ALA A 472 1.96 -15.38 -12.78
CA ALA A 472 1.56 -14.58 -11.63
C ALA A 472 1.63 -15.41 -10.33
N GLU A 473 1.19 -16.67 -10.34
CA GLU A 473 1.29 -17.58 -9.19
C GLU A 473 2.74 -17.83 -8.77
N VAL A 474 3.64 -18.08 -9.72
CA VAL A 474 5.07 -18.23 -9.45
C VAL A 474 5.65 -16.96 -8.82
N SER A 475 5.24 -15.79 -9.30
CA SER A 475 5.71 -14.50 -8.82
C SER A 475 5.26 -14.22 -7.38
N ILE A 476 3.99 -14.47 -7.07
CA ILE A 476 3.45 -14.36 -5.70
C ILE A 476 4.08 -15.41 -4.78
N ASN A 477 4.24 -16.64 -5.23
CA ASN A 477 4.89 -17.70 -4.46
C ASN A 477 6.35 -17.35 -4.11
N ARG A 478 7.07 -16.69 -5.02
CA ARG A 478 8.44 -16.22 -4.75
C ARG A 478 8.48 -15.21 -3.61
N PHE A 479 7.50 -14.32 -3.52
CA PHE A 479 7.40 -13.38 -2.40
C PHE A 479 7.22 -14.10 -1.06
N TYR A 480 6.21 -14.98 -0.94
CA TYR A 480 5.98 -15.72 0.31
C TYR A 480 7.14 -16.66 0.66
N SER A 481 7.76 -17.28 -0.33
CA SER A 481 8.99 -18.06 -0.12
C SER A 481 10.15 -17.19 0.40
N THR A 482 10.21 -15.91 0.01
CA THR A 482 11.23 -14.97 0.50
C THR A 482 10.99 -14.60 1.96
N ILE A 483 9.73 -14.40 2.37
CA ILE A 483 9.38 -14.21 3.79
C ILE A 483 9.87 -15.41 4.62
N MET A 484 9.52 -16.64 4.21
CA MET A 484 9.97 -17.85 4.92
C MET A 484 11.49 -17.95 5.01
N ARG A 485 12.20 -17.59 3.92
CA ARG A 485 13.66 -17.55 3.90
C ARG A 485 14.21 -16.51 4.87
N VAL A 486 13.63 -15.31 4.94
CA VAL A 486 14.03 -14.27 5.90
C VAL A 486 13.82 -14.78 7.32
N GLU A 487 12.63 -15.27 7.65
CA GLU A 487 12.29 -15.77 8.99
C GLU A 487 13.28 -16.87 9.43
N THR A 488 13.42 -17.91 8.60
CA THR A 488 14.35 -19.02 8.87
C THR A 488 15.81 -18.57 8.98
N TYR A 489 16.21 -17.56 8.20
CA TYR A 489 17.56 -17.01 8.23
C TYR A 489 17.81 -16.26 9.53
N LEU A 490 16.86 -15.42 9.96
CA LEU A 490 16.94 -14.62 11.17
C LEU A 490 17.04 -15.50 12.42
N ASP A 491 16.30 -16.61 12.49
CA ASP A 491 16.35 -17.55 13.62
C ASP A 491 17.74 -18.19 13.81
N ARG A 492 18.46 -18.38 12.71
CA ARG A 492 19.78 -19.04 12.68
C ARG A 492 20.94 -18.05 12.62
N MET A 493 20.64 -16.75 12.55
CA MET A 493 21.64 -15.74 12.24
C MET A 493 22.61 -15.57 13.43
N PRO A 494 23.93 -15.66 13.20
CA PRO A 494 24.91 -15.38 14.25
C PRO A 494 24.83 -13.93 14.74
N GLN A 495 25.07 -13.71 16.03
CA GLN A 495 25.17 -12.36 16.62
C GLN A 495 26.41 -11.60 16.15
N LYS A 496 27.46 -12.31 15.72
CA LYS A 496 28.68 -11.68 15.23
C LYS A 496 28.39 -10.90 13.95
N VAL A 497 28.76 -9.63 13.94
CA VAL A 497 28.59 -8.78 12.76
C VAL A 497 29.46 -9.27 11.60
N LYS A 498 28.84 -9.46 10.44
CA LYS A 498 29.50 -9.72 9.15
C LYS A 498 28.80 -8.89 8.09
N ALA A 499 29.33 -7.71 7.82
CA ALA A 499 28.90 -6.88 6.70
C ALA A 499 29.27 -7.54 5.37
N THR A 500 28.43 -7.33 4.35
CA THR A 500 28.70 -7.80 2.98
C THR A 500 28.56 -6.65 1.99
N PRO A 501 29.20 -6.70 0.81
CA PRO A 501 29.08 -5.64 -0.19
C PRO A 501 27.63 -5.35 -0.62
N GLU A 502 26.77 -6.36 -0.57
CA GLU A 502 25.34 -6.28 -0.90
C GLU A 502 24.54 -5.44 0.10
N GLU A 503 25.03 -5.25 1.33
CA GLU A 503 24.37 -4.48 2.39
C GLU A 503 24.12 -3.03 1.96
N GLY A 504 25.17 -2.35 1.49
CA GLY A 504 25.07 -0.95 1.04
C GLY A 504 24.17 -0.79 -0.19
N TYR A 505 24.12 -1.80 -1.06
CA TYR A 505 23.24 -1.79 -2.23
C TYR A 505 21.77 -1.94 -1.83
N LEU A 506 21.44 -2.90 -0.96
CA LEU A 506 20.07 -3.10 -0.47
C LEU A 506 19.61 -1.90 0.36
N GLN A 507 20.46 -1.34 1.21
CA GLN A 507 20.16 -0.12 1.98
C GLN A 507 19.85 1.06 1.07
N GLU A 508 20.65 1.27 0.01
CA GLU A 508 20.40 2.33 -0.95
C GLU A 508 19.11 2.12 -1.75
N MET A 509 18.82 0.87 -2.11
CA MET A 509 17.57 0.51 -2.78
C MET A 509 16.36 0.80 -1.89
N LEU A 510 16.40 0.39 -0.62
CA LEU A 510 15.31 0.62 0.35
C LEU A 510 15.06 2.11 0.59
N ARG A 511 16.14 2.88 0.77
CA ARG A 511 16.08 4.35 0.91
C ARG A 511 15.33 5.03 -0.25
N LYS A 512 15.49 4.50 -1.47
CA LYS A 512 14.87 5.03 -2.69
C LYS A 512 13.55 4.34 -3.06
N PHE A 513 13.22 3.22 -2.43
CA PHE A 513 12.15 2.35 -2.88
C PHE A 513 10.80 3.05 -2.85
N ARG A 514 10.47 3.71 -1.74
CA ARG A 514 9.21 4.44 -1.59
C ARG A 514 9.05 5.49 -2.69
N ALA A 515 10.09 6.28 -2.96
CA ALA A 515 10.05 7.30 -4.01
C ALA A 515 9.84 6.70 -5.41
N ARG A 516 10.50 5.58 -5.72
CA ARG A 516 10.31 4.86 -7.01
C ARG A 516 8.90 4.29 -7.14
N PHE A 517 8.36 3.71 -6.08
CA PHE A 517 6.99 3.21 -6.04
C PHE A 517 5.99 4.35 -6.26
N GLU A 518 6.15 5.46 -5.53
CA GLU A 518 5.31 6.64 -5.67
C GLU A 518 5.42 7.25 -7.07
N GLU A 519 6.62 7.35 -7.66
CA GLU A 519 6.80 7.84 -9.03
C GLU A 519 6.06 6.98 -10.07
N ALA A 520 6.12 5.66 -9.93
CA ALA A 520 5.39 4.75 -10.82
C ALA A 520 3.87 4.92 -10.68
N MET A 521 3.37 5.01 -9.45
CA MET A 521 1.95 5.17 -9.19
C MET A 521 1.45 6.59 -9.54
N ASP A 522 2.30 7.61 -9.37
CA ASP A 522 2.01 8.99 -9.73
C ASP A 522 2.00 9.21 -11.25
N ASP A 523 2.66 8.34 -12.02
CA ASP A 523 2.60 8.34 -13.48
C ASP A 523 1.42 7.52 -14.01
N ASP A 524 0.19 7.96 -13.72
CA ASP A 524 -1.07 7.36 -14.18
C ASP A 524 -1.27 5.93 -13.66
N PHE A 525 -1.04 5.72 -12.36
CA PHE A 525 -1.27 4.45 -11.66
C PHE A 525 -0.58 3.26 -12.33
N ASN A 526 0.72 3.39 -12.64
CA ASN A 526 1.47 2.35 -13.34
C ASN A 526 1.83 1.18 -12.40
N THR A 527 0.84 0.34 -12.11
CA THR A 527 0.96 -0.83 -11.22
C THR A 527 1.95 -1.86 -11.75
N ALA A 528 2.08 -1.99 -13.08
CA ALA A 528 3.05 -2.90 -13.70
C ALA A 528 4.49 -2.53 -13.33
N LEU A 529 4.83 -1.24 -13.40
CA LEU A 529 6.15 -0.74 -13.01
C LEU A 529 6.36 -0.84 -11.50
N ALA A 530 5.35 -0.50 -10.70
CA ALA A 530 5.39 -0.63 -9.25
C ALA A 530 5.64 -2.08 -8.80
N LEU A 531 4.91 -3.05 -9.37
CA LEU A 531 5.14 -4.48 -9.17
C LEU A 531 6.54 -4.91 -9.59
N GLY A 532 7.04 -4.39 -10.71
CA GLY A 532 8.41 -4.62 -11.17
C GLY A 532 9.44 -4.23 -10.11
N TYR A 533 9.28 -3.08 -9.45
CA TYR A 533 10.14 -2.65 -8.35
C TYR A 533 10.00 -3.56 -7.13
N MET A 534 8.79 -3.98 -6.77
CA MET A 534 8.57 -4.91 -5.66
C MET A 534 9.28 -6.26 -5.92
N TYR A 535 9.18 -6.81 -7.13
CA TYR A 535 9.89 -8.04 -7.50
C TYR A 535 11.41 -7.88 -7.54
N GLU A 536 11.90 -6.71 -7.95
CA GLU A 536 13.32 -6.35 -7.85
C GLU A 536 13.78 -6.42 -6.38
N LEU A 537 13.05 -5.79 -5.47
CA LEU A 537 13.37 -5.81 -4.04
C LEU A 537 13.33 -7.23 -3.46
N VAL A 538 12.34 -8.05 -3.81
CA VAL A 538 12.30 -9.48 -3.44
C VAL A 538 13.57 -10.20 -3.89
N ARG A 539 14.04 -9.97 -5.11
CA ARG A 539 15.27 -10.58 -5.64
C ARG A 539 16.50 -10.13 -4.86
N GLU A 540 16.60 -8.85 -4.52
CA GLU A 540 17.75 -8.31 -3.80
C GLU A 540 17.79 -8.73 -2.32
N ILE A 541 16.65 -8.87 -1.66
CA ILE A 541 16.56 -9.47 -0.31
C ILE A 541 17.11 -10.90 -0.35
N ASN A 542 16.70 -11.71 -1.32
CA ASN A 542 17.22 -13.07 -1.46
C ASN A 542 18.73 -13.09 -1.74
N ARG A 543 19.24 -12.20 -2.59
CA ARG A 543 20.69 -12.08 -2.86
C ARG A 543 21.46 -11.68 -1.60
N TYR A 544 20.90 -10.77 -0.80
CA TYR A 544 21.49 -10.37 0.48
C TYR A 544 21.52 -11.54 1.47
N ILE A 545 20.46 -12.34 1.58
CA ILE A 545 20.50 -13.56 2.39
C ILE A 545 21.62 -14.52 1.93
N ASP A 546 21.77 -14.70 0.61
CA ASP A 546 22.74 -15.63 0.03
C ASP A 546 24.21 -15.22 0.27
N SER A 547 24.50 -13.93 0.52
CA SER A 547 25.84 -13.46 0.94
C SER A 547 26.18 -13.82 2.40
N LYS A 548 25.19 -14.35 3.13
CA LYS A 548 25.25 -14.75 4.54
C LYS A 548 25.68 -13.60 5.47
N PRO A 549 24.94 -12.48 5.52
CA PRO A 549 25.20 -11.35 6.41
C PRO A 549 24.79 -11.70 7.85
N SER A 550 25.41 -11.10 8.85
CA SER A 550 25.07 -11.42 10.24
C SER A 550 25.25 -10.24 11.19
N GLY A 551 24.64 -10.32 12.38
CA GLY A 551 24.60 -9.25 13.38
C GLY A 551 23.38 -8.32 13.23
N GLY A 552 23.24 -7.40 14.19
CA GLY A 552 22.10 -6.47 14.29
C GLY A 552 21.74 -5.71 13.00
N PRO A 553 22.69 -5.06 12.30
CA PRO A 553 22.40 -4.30 11.09
C PRO A 553 21.76 -5.14 9.98
N ALA A 554 22.23 -6.38 9.78
CA ALA A 554 21.67 -7.29 8.79
C ALA A 554 20.23 -7.69 9.12
N ARG A 555 19.92 -7.89 10.41
CA ARG A 555 18.56 -8.18 10.89
C ARG A 555 17.63 -7.02 10.59
N GLU A 556 18.03 -5.81 10.96
CA GLU A 556 17.23 -4.60 10.76
C GLU A 556 16.93 -4.39 9.28
N LEU A 557 17.94 -4.52 8.42
CA LEU A 557 17.81 -4.32 6.98
C LEU A 557 16.85 -5.34 6.32
N LEU A 558 16.91 -6.62 6.73
CA LEU A 558 15.99 -7.65 6.24
C LEU A 558 14.54 -7.38 6.68
N LEU A 559 14.35 -6.97 7.94
CA LEU A 559 13.03 -6.63 8.47
C LEU A 559 12.46 -5.37 7.80
N GLU A 560 13.29 -4.35 7.56
CA GLU A 560 12.93 -3.16 6.79
C GLU A 560 12.48 -3.53 5.37
N GLY A 561 13.20 -4.45 4.70
CA GLY A 561 12.83 -4.93 3.37
C GLY A 561 11.46 -5.61 3.33
N ILE A 562 11.18 -6.51 4.27
CA ILE A 562 9.86 -7.15 4.37
C ILE A 562 8.76 -6.14 4.72
N SER A 563 9.04 -5.23 5.65
CA SER A 563 8.09 -4.17 6.03
C SER A 563 7.74 -3.27 4.84
N THR A 564 8.75 -2.88 4.06
CA THR A 564 8.58 -2.04 2.85
C THR A 564 7.73 -2.74 1.78
N LEU A 565 7.97 -4.04 1.56
CA LEU A 565 7.14 -4.83 0.64
C LEU A 565 5.69 -4.98 1.12
N ARG A 566 5.47 -5.20 2.42
CA ARG A 566 4.12 -5.27 3.00
C ARG A 566 3.40 -3.93 2.90
N GLU A 567 4.09 -2.83 3.19
CA GLU A 567 3.51 -1.48 3.12
C GLU A 567 3.02 -1.14 1.71
N THR A 568 3.89 -1.29 0.72
CA THR A 568 3.56 -1.03 -0.69
C THR A 568 2.58 -2.06 -1.26
N GLY A 569 2.70 -3.31 -0.81
CA GLY A 569 1.74 -4.38 -1.10
C GLY A 569 0.33 -4.06 -0.59
N LYS A 570 0.19 -3.34 0.52
CA LYS A 570 -1.12 -2.95 1.09
C LYS A 570 -1.89 -2.01 0.16
N VAL A 571 -1.20 -1.13 -0.57
CA VAL A 571 -1.81 -0.24 -1.58
C VAL A 571 -2.39 -1.08 -2.72
N LEU A 572 -1.65 -2.09 -3.16
CA LEU A 572 -2.07 -3.00 -4.23
C LEU A 572 -2.98 -4.13 -3.73
N ASN A 573 -3.17 -4.26 -2.42
CA ASN A 573 -3.80 -5.39 -1.72
C ASN A 573 -3.26 -6.78 -2.15
N ILE A 574 -1.94 -6.90 -2.15
CA ILE A 574 -1.19 -8.16 -2.31
C ILE A 574 -0.15 -8.23 -1.20
N PHE A 575 0.44 -9.39 -0.97
CA PHE A 575 1.53 -9.61 -0.01
C PHE A 575 1.14 -9.37 1.45
N GLN A 576 -0.14 -9.55 1.79
CA GLN A 576 -0.68 -9.26 3.11
C GLN A 576 -0.90 -10.51 3.99
N ARG A 577 -0.77 -11.71 3.43
CA ARG A 577 -0.97 -12.97 4.16
C ARG A 577 0.33 -13.47 4.81
N SER A 578 0.23 -14.51 5.63
CA SER A 578 1.39 -15.28 6.05
C SER A 578 1.76 -16.35 5.00
N PRO A 579 3.01 -16.84 4.96
CA PRO A 579 3.38 -17.94 4.08
C PRO A 579 2.54 -19.21 4.29
N GLU A 580 2.13 -19.51 5.52
CA GLU A 580 1.26 -20.65 5.85
C GLU A 580 -0.11 -20.50 5.21
N GLN A 581 -0.71 -19.31 5.31
CA GLN A 581 -2.00 -19.01 4.66
C GLN A 581 -1.91 -19.13 3.14
N TRP A 582 -0.81 -18.67 2.54
CA TRP A 582 -0.54 -18.82 1.12
C TRP A 582 -0.48 -20.30 0.70
N HIS A 583 0.35 -21.10 1.36
CA HIS A 583 0.52 -22.52 1.02
C HIS A 583 -0.73 -23.36 1.32
N THR A 584 -1.49 -23.03 2.37
CA THR A 584 -2.79 -23.66 2.65
C THR A 584 -3.83 -23.35 1.57
N SER A 585 -3.82 -22.14 1.01
CA SER A 585 -4.67 -21.81 -0.12
C SER A 585 -4.30 -22.63 -1.36
N LEU A 586 -3.00 -22.79 -1.64
CA LEU A 586 -2.51 -23.60 -2.76
C LEU A 586 -2.89 -25.08 -2.67
N LEU A 587 -3.01 -25.66 -1.46
CA LEU A 587 -3.52 -27.03 -1.30
C LEU A 587 -4.92 -27.18 -1.93
N LYS A 588 -5.78 -26.17 -1.73
CA LYS A 588 -7.17 -26.16 -2.20
C LYS A 588 -7.24 -25.89 -3.70
N THR A 589 -6.60 -24.83 -4.18
CA THR A 589 -6.69 -24.39 -5.58
C THR A 589 -6.03 -25.39 -6.54
N LYS A 590 -4.92 -26.01 -6.13
CA LYS A 590 -4.25 -27.08 -6.90
C LYS A 590 -4.85 -28.47 -6.69
N LYS A 591 -5.87 -28.59 -5.82
CA LYS A 591 -6.58 -29.86 -5.51
C LYS A 591 -5.60 -30.99 -5.13
N LEU A 592 -4.61 -30.67 -4.30
CA LEU A 592 -3.60 -31.65 -3.88
C LEU A 592 -4.23 -32.76 -3.03
N PRO A 593 -3.73 -34.01 -3.09
CA PRO A 593 -4.35 -35.17 -2.45
C PRO A 593 -4.10 -35.26 -0.93
N VAL A 594 -3.75 -34.13 -0.30
CA VAL A 594 -3.38 -34.03 1.11
C VAL A 594 -4.00 -32.79 1.73
N THR A 595 -4.51 -32.93 2.95
CA THR A 595 -4.97 -31.80 3.76
C THR A 595 -3.85 -31.27 4.65
N GLU A 596 -4.04 -30.06 5.19
CA GLU A 596 -3.12 -29.50 6.19
C GLU A 596 -2.99 -30.43 7.42
N ASP A 597 -4.09 -31.05 7.85
CA ASP A 597 -4.09 -32.04 8.94
C ASP A 597 -3.29 -33.30 8.61
N ASP A 598 -3.39 -33.80 7.38
CA ASP A 598 -2.59 -34.95 6.92
C ASP A 598 -1.10 -34.64 6.93
N ILE A 599 -0.72 -33.42 6.49
CA ILE A 599 0.66 -32.94 6.50
C ILE A 599 1.15 -32.86 7.95
N ASN A 600 0.39 -32.22 8.84
CA ASN A 600 0.75 -32.08 10.26
C ASN A 600 0.91 -33.44 10.97
N LYS A 601 0.04 -34.41 10.64
CA LYS A 601 0.16 -35.78 11.14
C LYS A 601 1.43 -36.47 10.63
N LYS A 602 1.72 -36.39 9.32
CA LYS A 602 2.95 -36.94 8.74
C LYS A 602 4.20 -36.28 9.29
N LEU A 603 4.17 -34.97 9.54
CA LEU A 603 5.26 -34.24 10.19
C LEU A 603 5.51 -34.76 11.62
N SER A 604 4.45 -35.00 12.39
CA SER A 604 4.54 -35.60 13.73
C SER A 604 5.13 -37.01 13.69
N GLU A 605 4.67 -37.87 12.78
CA GLU A 605 5.24 -39.21 12.55
C GLU A 605 6.72 -39.15 12.17
N ARG A 606 7.09 -38.20 11.31
CA ARG A 606 8.48 -38.00 10.89
C ARG A 606 9.35 -37.53 12.05
N GLN A 607 8.86 -36.63 12.89
CA GLN A 607 9.59 -36.18 14.08
C GLN A 607 9.84 -37.34 15.05
N GLU A 608 8.85 -38.21 15.26
CA GLU A 608 9.02 -39.40 16.11
C GLU A 608 10.03 -40.39 15.52
N ALA A 609 9.97 -40.65 14.21
CA ALA A 609 10.96 -41.46 13.51
C ALA A 609 12.38 -40.90 13.65
N ARG A 610 12.55 -39.58 13.59
CA ARG A 610 13.86 -38.94 13.83
C ARG A 610 14.33 -39.08 15.28
N LYS A 611 13.41 -38.99 16.26
CA LYS A 611 13.73 -39.21 17.69
C LYS A 611 14.17 -40.65 17.95
N SER A 612 13.52 -41.62 17.31
CA SER A 612 13.88 -43.04 17.40
C SER A 612 15.08 -43.44 16.53
N LYS A 613 15.67 -42.49 15.77
CA LYS A 613 16.76 -42.70 14.80
C LYS A 613 16.38 -43.64 13.63
N ASP A 614 15.09 -43.77 13.33
CA ASP A 614 14.59 -44.44 12.13
C ASP A 614 14.62 -43.48 10.93
N TRP A 615 15.81 -43.34 10.35
CA TRP A 615 16.04 -42.46 9.20
C TRP A 615 15.29 -42.93 7.95
N LEU A 616 15.14 -44.26 7.76
CA LEU A 616 14.43 -44.83 6.62
C LEU A 616 12.96 -44.41 6.64
N ARG A 617 12.29 -44.51 7.80
CA ARG A 617 10.90 -44.06 7.95
C ARG A 617 10.77 -42.55 7.76
N ALA A 618 11.73 -41.77 8.27
CA ALA A 618 11.72 -40.32 8.12
C ALA A 618 11.87 -39.87 6.65
N ASP A 619 12.71 -40.55 5.88
CA ASP A 619 12.93 -40.30 4.44
C ASP A 619 11.73 -40.77 3.61
N LEU A 620 11.13 -41.92 3.92
CA LEU A 620 9.90 -42.39 3.28
C LEU A 620 8.75 -41.36 3.42
N ILE A 621 8.56 -40.79 4.61
CA ILE A 621 7.54 -39.76 4.83
C ILE A 621 7.83 -38.50 4.01
N ARG A 622 9.11 -38.10 3.90
CA ARG A 622 9.53 -36.96 3.07
C ARG A 622 9.20 -37.20 1.60
N ASP A 623 9.50 -38.39 1.09
CA ASP A 623 9.24 -38.77 -0.30
C ASP A 623 7.74 -38.89 -0.60
N GLU A 624 6.94 -39.40 0.33
CA GLU A 624 5.48 -39.43 0.23
C GLU A 624 4.91 -38.01 0.12
N LEU A 625 5.36 -37.08 0.95
CA LEU A 625 4.94 -35.69 0.92
C LEU A 625 5.41 -34.99 -0.36
N LEU A 626 6.64 -35.24 -0.81
CA LEU A 626 7.16 -34.70 -2.05
C LEU A 626 6.36 -35.17 -3.28
N LYS A 627 5.97 -36.46 -3.31
CA LYS A 627 5.08 -37.01 -4.34
C LYS A 627 3.68 -36.39 -4.31
N ALA A 628 3.22 -35.96 -3.13
CA ALA A 628 1.98 -35.20 -2.98
C ALA A 628 2.13 -33.69 -3.27
N GLY A 629 3.30 -33.24 -3.75
CA GLY A 629 3.57 -31.84 -4.09
C GLY A 629 4.01 -30.97 -2.90
N ILE A 630 4.41 -31.57 -1.78
CA ILE A 630 4.82 -30.87 -0.55
C ILE A 630 6.32 -31.00 -0.33
N ILE A 631 7.01 -29.88 -0.25
CA ILE A 631 8.43 -29.81 0.04
C ILE A 631 8.63 -29.56 1.54
N LEU A 632 9.44 -30.40 2.18
CA LEU A 632 9.84 -30.22 3.58
C LEU A 632 11.22 -29.57 3.68
N GLU A 633 11.32 -28.63 4.62
CA GLU A 633 12.56 -27.97 5.02
C GLU A 633 12.73 -28.02 6.54
N ASP A 634 13.90 -28.44 7.01
CA ASP A 634 14.16 -28.57 8.44
C ASP A 634 14.80 -27.29 8.98
N THR A 635 14.16 -26.66 9.97
CA THR A 635 14.63 -25.49 10.73
C THR A 635 15.20 -25.90 12.10
N GLN A 636 15.68 -24.95 12.93
CA GLN A 636 16.04 -25.25 14.33
C GLN A 636 14.80 -25.43 15.21
N GLU A 637 13.71 -24.75 14.87
CA GLU A 637 12.46 -24.75 15.64
C GLU A 637 11.49 -25.87 15.22
N GLY A 638 11.70 -26.49 14.05
CA GLY A 638 10.86 -27.58 13.57
C GLY A 638 11.09 -27.93 12.11
N THR A 639 10.14 -28.65 11.51
CA THR A 639 10.13 -28.87 10.06
C THR A 639 9.02 -27.98 9.48
N ILE A 640 9.38 -27.10 8.56
CA ILE A 640 8.43 -26.29 7.79
C ILE A 640 8.10 -27.00 6.48
N TRP A 641 6.92 -26.73 5.93
CA TRP A 641 6.47 -27.29 4.67
C TRP A 641 6.02 -26.19 3.72
N ARG A 642 6.14 -26.45 2.42
CA ARG A 642 5.62 -25.56 1.37
C ARG A 642 5.11 -26.35 0.18
N VAL A 643 4.11 -25.81 -0.51
CA VAL A 643 3.60 -26.38 -1.76
C VAL A 643 4.62 -26.14 -2.89
N LYS A 644 4.84 -27.15 -3.73
CA LYS A 644 5.63 -27.05 -4.96
C LYS A 644 4.84 -26.26 -6.01
N VAL A 645 5.45 -25.21 -6.57
CA VAL A 645 4.85 -24.31 -7.57
C VAL A 645 5.79 -24.20 -8.77
N GLY A 646 5.24 -24.25 -10.00
CA GLY A 646 5.99 -24.03 -11.25
C GLY A 646 6.44 -25.29 -12.01
N GLU A 647 5.78 -26.44 -11.82
CA GLU A 647 5.90 -27.63 -12.68
C GLU A 647 4.53 -28.08 -13.19
#